data_AF-A0A444RAS7-F1
#
_entry.id   AF-A0A444RAS7-F1
#
_cell.length_a   1.000
_cell.length_b   1.000
_cell.length_c   1.000
_cell.angle_alpha   90.00
_cell.angle_beta   90.00
_cell.angle_gamma   90.00
#
_symmetry.space_group_name_H-M   'P 1'
#
loop_
_entity.id
_entity.type
_entity.pdbx_description
1 polymer ?
#
loop_
_entity_poly.entity_id
_entity_poly.type
_entity_poly.pdbx_seq_one_letter_code
_entity_poly.pdbx_strand_id
1 'polypeptide(L)'
;PGEEMYMSGRALFPLSINVAAVLSRAFDGKLPISYSGGASQLTIRDIFDTGIRPITMATDLLKPGGYLRLSACMRELEGSDAWELNHVDVERLNRLAADALTMEYTQKHWKPEERIEVAEDLPLTDCYVAPCVTACAIKQDIPEYIRLLGEHRYADALELIYQRNALPAITGHICDHQCQYNCTRLDYDSALNIRELKKVALEKGWDEYKQRWHKPAGSGSRHPVAVIGAGPAGLAAGYFLARAGHPVTLFEREANAGGVVKNIIPQFRIPAELIQHDIDFVAAHGVKFEYGCSPDLTVEQLKNQGFHYVLIATGTDKNSGVKLAGDNQNVWKSLPFLREYNKGTALKLGKHVVVVGAGNTAMDCARAALRVPGVEKATVVYRRSLQEMPAWREEYEEALHDGVEFRFLNNPERFDADGTLTLRVMSLGEPDEKGRRRPVETNETVTLHVDSLITAIGEQQDTEALNAMGVPLDKNGWPDVDHNGETRLTDVFMIGDVQRGPSSIVAAVGTARRATDTILSRENIRSHQNDKYWNNVNPAEIYQRKGDISVTLVNSDDRDAFVAQEAARCLECNYVCSKCVDVCPNRANVSIAVPGFQNRFQTLHLDAYCNECGNCAQFCPWNGKPYKDKITVFSLSQDFDNSSNPGFLVEDCRVRVRLNNQSWVLNIDSEGQFNNVPPELNDMCR
;
A
#
# COMPACT_ATOMS: atom_id res chain seq x y z
N PRO A 1 19.07 -9.85 20.98
CA PRO A 1 19.29 -10.21 19.55
C PRO A 1 19.94 -9.03 18.83
N GLY A 2 20.97 -9.27 18.00
CA GLY A 2 21.56 -8.21 17.17
C GLY A 2 20.60 -7.73 16.08
N GLU A 3 21.02 -6.74 15.28
CA GLU A 3 20.27 -6.27 14.10
C GLU A 3 20.32 -7.25 12.91
N GLU A 4 21.06 -8.34 13.05
CA GLU A 4 21.22 -9.38 12.03
C GLU A 4 19.93 -10.21 11.87
N MET A 5 19.36 -10.18 10.68
CA MET A 5 18.23 -11.03 10.29
C MET A 5 18.75 -12.38 9.78
N TYR A 6 18.42 -13.47 10.46
CA TYR A 6 18.75 -14.82 9.99
C TYR A 6 17.90 -15.19 8.77
N MET A 7 18.55 -15.72 7.72
CA MET A 7 17.85 -16.29 6.58
C MET A 7 17.00 -17.48 7.06
N SER A 8 15.74 -17.53 6.67
CA SER A 8 14.80 -18.58 7.10
C SER A 8 13.72 -18.87 6.05
N GLY A 9 12.99 -19.99 6.25
CA GLY A 9 11.91 -20.41 5.36
C GLY A 9 12.39 -20.74 3.95
N ARG A 10 11.59 -20.39 2.93
CA ARG A 10 11.83 -20.74 1.52
C ARG A 10 13.22 -20.41 0.97
N ALA A 11 13.82 -19.29 1.39
CA ALA A 11 15.14 -18.88 0.91
C ALA A 11 16.28 -19.72 1.51
N LEU A 12 16.07 -20.26 2.71
CA LEU A 12 17.05 -21.13 3.38
C LEU A 12 16.99 -22.57 2.84
N PHE A 13 15.85 -22.99 2.28
CA PHE A 13 15.64 -24.36 1.83
C PHE A 13 16.70 -24.83 0.81
N PRO A 14 16.99 -24.11 -0.30
CA PRO A 14 18.01 -24.54 -1.25
C PRO A 14 19.39 -24.71 -0.63
N LEU A 15 19.78 -23.82 0.29
CA LEU A 15 21.08 -23.89 0.96
C LEU A 15 21.16 -25.11 1.88
N SER A 16 20.18 -25.26 2.76
CA SER A 16 20.19 -26.32 3.78
C SER A 16 20.04 -27.72 3.21
N ILE A 17 19.21 -27.91 2.17
CA ILE A 17 19.07 -29.22 1.53
C ILE A 17 20.32 -29.60 0.74
N ASN A 18 21.01 -28.64 0.12
CA ASN A 18 22.30 -28.87 -0.53
C ASN A 18 23.40 -29.23 0.48
N VAL A 19 23.41 -28.61 1.66
CA VAL A 19 24.30 -29.02 2.77
C VAL A 19 24.01 -30.45 3.21
N ALA A 20 22.73 -30.82 3.37
CA ALA A 20 22.35 -32.19 3.69
C ALA A 20 22.85 -33.18 2.61
N ALA A 21 22.69 -32.85 1.33
CA ALA A 21 23.18 -33.67 0.22
C ALA A 21 24.71 -33.85 0.25
N VAL A 22 25.48 -32.79 0.54
CA VAL A 22 26.94 -32.86 0.70
C VAL A 22 27.32 -33.82 1.83
N LEU A 23 26.69 -33.67 2.99
CA LEU A 23 26.96 -34.54 4.15
C LEU A 23 26.59 -35.98 3.85
N SER A 24 25.39 -36.25 3.32
CA SER A 24 24.95 -37.61 3.01
C SER A 24 25.85 -38.31 1.98
N ARG A 25 26.40 -37.59 1.00
CA ARG A 25 27.43 -38.16 0.08
C ARG A 25 28.70 -38.57 0.81
N ALA A 26 29.17 -37.77 1.77
CA ALA A 26 30.40 -38.06 2.51
C ALA A 26 30.28 -39.29 3.43
N PHE A 27 29.06 -39.63 3.84
CA PHE A 27 28.78 -40.72 4.79
C PHE A 27 27.94 -41.86 4.18
N ASP A 28 27.81 -41.93 2.85
CA ASP A 28 26.98 -42.92 2.13
C ASP A 28 25.55 -43.07 2.70
N GLY A 29 24.94 -41.94 3.09
CA GLY A 29 23.58 -41.90 3.65
C GLY A 29 23.43 -42.47 5.08
N LYS A 30 24.54 -42.92 5.69
CA LYS A 30 24.53 -43.57 7.03
C LYS A 30 24.51 -42.57 8.18
N LEU A 31 24.90 -41.31 7.93
CA LEU A 31 24.82 -40.25 8.94
C LEU A 31 23.35 -39.86 9.15
N PRO A 32 22.78 -40.03 10.36
CA PRO A 32 21.45 -39.53 10.66
C PRO A 32 21.44 -38.00 10.59
N ILE A 33 20.43 -37.42 9.93
CA ILE A 33 20.27 -35.96 9.79
C ILE A 33 18.99 -35.52 10.47
N SER A 34 19.12 -34.68 11.50
CA SER A 34 18.03 -33.83 11.99
C SER A 34 17.98 -32.57 11.14
N TYR A 35 16.86 -32.30 10.49
CA TYR A 35 16.73 -31.22 9.52
C TYR A 35 15.93 -30.04 10.06
N SER A 36 16.46 -28.83 9.93
CA SER A 36 15.80 -27.59 10.37
C SER A 36 16.17 -26.43 9.42
N GLY A 37 15.79 -26.55 8.14
CA GLY A 37 16.22 -25.63 7.10
C GLY A 37 15.14 -25.26 6.10
N GLY A 38 14.10 -24.53 6.50
CA GLY A 38 13.08 -24.07 5.55
C GLY A 38 12.11 -25.16 5.05
N ALA A 39 11.91 -26.22 5.84
CA ALA A 39 10.82 -27.17 5.63
C ALA A 39 9.45 -26.45 5.74
N SER A 40 8.52 -26.81 4.87
CA SER A 40 7.15 -26.30 4.84
C SER A 40 6.18 -27.37 4.37
N GLN A 41 4.87 -27.09 4.36
CA GLN A 41 3.88 -28.02 3.81
C GLN A 41 4.17 -28.43 2.35
N LEU A 42 4.91 -27.62 1.60
CA LEU A 42 5.21 -27.83 0.18
C LEU A 42 6.48 -28.65 -0.05
N THR A 43 7.32 -28.82 0.97
CA THR A 43 8.61 -29.52 0.86
C THR A 43 8.76 -30.66 1.87
N ILE A 44 7.85 -30.76 2.84
CA ILE A 44 7.94 -31.72 3.95
C ILE A 44 7.97 -33.16 3.46
N ARG A 45 7.12 -33.49 2.49
CA ARG A 45 7.08 -34.82 1.89
C ARG A 45 8.40 -35.13 1.20
N ASP A 46 8.85 -34.24 0.31
CA ASP A 46 10.09 -34.46 -0.44
C ASP A 46 11.30 -34.67 0.47
N ILE A 47 11.41 -33.91 1.57
CA ILE A 47 12.48 -34.09 2.58
C ILE A 47 12.34 -35.44 3.29
N PHE A 48 11.13 -35.76 3.77
CA PHE A 48 10.87 -37.01 4.49
C PHE A 48 11.17 -38.24 3.64
N ASP A 49 10.80 -38.13 2.37
CA ASP A 49 10.94 -39.15 1.36
C ASP A 49 12.39 -39.50 1.01
N THR A 50 13.37 -38.64 1.35
CA THR A 50 14.80 -38.98 1.29
C THR A 50 15.28 -39.79 2.50
N GLY A 51 14.41 -40.08 3.47
CA GLY A 51 14.77 -40.77 4.73
C GLY A 51 15.28 -39.85 5.84
N ILE A 52 15.37 -38.54 5.62
CA ILE A 52 15.79 -37.56 6.64
C ILE A 52 14.77 -37.51 7.79
N ARG A 53 15.24 -37.65 9.02
CA ARG A 53 14.43 -37.60 10.24
C ARG A 53 15.28 -37.32 11.49
N PRO A 54 14.79 -36.55 12.48
CA PRO A 54 13.52 -35.81 12.49
C PRO A 54 13.56 -34.53 11.63
N ILE A 55 12.38 -34.02 11.24
CA ILE A 55 12.23 -32.77 10.49
C ILE A 55 11.57 -31.71 11.38
N THR A 56 12.24 -30.57 11.53
CA THR A 56 11.78 -29.42 12.32
C THR A 56 11.21 -28.36 11.39
N MET A 57 10.00 -27.89 11.70
CA MET A 57 9.24 -26.92 10.89
C MET A 57 9.04 -25.57 11.60
N ALA A 58 9.85 -25.26 12.62
CA ALA A 58 9.67 -24.08 13.47
C ALA A 58 9.50 -22.77 12.68
N THR A 59 10.24 -22.58 11.58
CA THR A 59 10.15 -21.38 10.73
C THR A 59 8.83 -21.24 9.98
N ASP A 60 8.12 -22.34 9.70
CA ASP A 60 6.79 -22.30 9.09
C ASP A 60 5.68 -22.22 10.15
N LEU A 61 5.85 -22.93 11.26
CA LEU A 61 4.91 -22.95 12.40
C LEU A 61 4.78 -21.59 13.08
N LEU A 62 5.88 -20.85 13.21
CA LEU A 62 5.91 -19.54 13.85
C LEU A 62 5.43 -18.40 12.93
N LYS A 63 5.03 -18.70 11.69
CA LYS A 63 4.36 -17.75 10.82
C LYS A 63 2.85 -17.78 11.01
N PRO A 64 2.15 -16.70 10.64
CA PRO A 64 0.69 -16.71 10.61
C PRO A 64 0.15 -17.94 9.84
N GLY A 65 -0.86 -18.60 10.41
CA GLY A 65 -1.44 -19.83 9.88
C GLY A 65 -0.58 -21.09 9.95
N GLY A 66 0.65 -21.03 10.46
CA GLY A 66 1.60 -22.16 10.50
C GLY A 66 1.05 -23.41 11.17
N TYR A 67 0.42 -23.24 12.33
CA TYR A 67 -0.19 -24.37 13.04
C TYR A 67 -1.37 -25.01 12.31
N LEU A 68 -2.09 -24.26 11.46
CA LEU A 68 -3.19 -24.82 10.65
C LEU A 68 -2.65 -25.74 9.54
N ARG A 69 -1.41 -25.52 9.09
CA ARG A 69 -0.74 -26.32 8.08
C ARG A 69 -0.24 -27.67 8.59
N LEU A 70 -0.15 -27.88 9.91
CA LEU A 70 0.31 -29.16 10.48
C LEU A 70 -0.54 -30.34 10.01
N SER A 71 -1.86 -30.20 10.00
CA SER A 71 -2.76 -31.26 9.51
C SER A 71 -2.57 -31.52 8.01
N ALA A 72 -2.24 -30.51 7.22
CA ALA A 72 -1.90 -30.68 5.81
C ALA A 72 -0.57 -31.44 5.66
N CYS A 73 0.46 -31.07 6.42
CA CYS A 73 1.75 -31.75 6.43
C CYS A 73 1.61 -33.24 6.81
N MET A 74 0.80 -33.56 7.83
CA MET A 74 0.58 -34.95 8.22
C MET A 74 -0.10 -35.76 7.11
N ARG A 75 -1.10 -35.20 6.43
CA ARG A 75 -1.76 -35.86 5.28
C ARG A 75 -0.79 -36.13 4.13
N GLU A 76 0.15 -35.22 3.87
CA GLU A 76 1.20 -35.45 2.87
C GLU A 76 2.12 -36.63 3.24
N LEU A 77 2.39 -36.82 4.54
CA LEU A 77 3.28 -37.87 5.03
C LEU A 77 2.59 -39.23 5.21
N GLU A 78 1.28 -39.28 5.47
CA GLU A 78 0.52 -40.53 5.63
C GLU A 78 0.61 -41.44 4.40
N GLY A 79 0.72 -40.86 3.20
CA GLY A 79 0.83 -41.60 1.94
C GLY A 79 2.26 -41.93 1.50
N SER A 80 3.27 -41.79 2.37
CA SER A 80 4.67 -42.05 2.03
C SER A 80 5.12 -43.44 2.49
N ASP A 81 5.83 -44.17 1.63
CA ASP A 81 6.48 -45.44 2.00
C ASP A 81 7.80 -45.22 2.76
N ALA A 82 8.24 -43.97 2.92
CA ALA A 82 9.53 -43.63 3.53
C ALA A 82 9.57 -43.84 5.05
N TRP A 83 8.44 -44.13 5.70
CA TRP A 83 8.40 -44.51 7.12
C TRP A 83 9.32 -45.69 7.42
N GLU A 84 9.45 -46.63 6.49
CA GLU A 84 10.27 -47.84 6.60
C GLU A 84 11.77 -47.62 6.32
N LEU A 85 12.17 -46.43 5.84
CA LEU A 85 13.59 -46.14 5.58
C LEU A 85 14.37 -46.02 6.89
N ASN A 86 15.55 -46.65 6.92
CA ASN A 86 16.45 -46.63 8.09
C ASN A 86 17.75 -45.83 7.85
N HIS A 87 17.90 -45.25 6.66
CA HIS A 87 19.04 -44.43 6.25
C HIS A 87 18.58 -43.39 5.23
N VAL A 88 19.45 -42.42 4.91
CA VAL A 88 19.17 -41.40 3.91
C VAL A 88 19.41 -41.96 2.51
N ASP A 89 18.41 -41.88 1.63
CA ASP A 89 18.56 -42.13 0.20
C ASP A 89 19.34 -40.98 -0.44
N VAL A 90 20.63 -41.24 -0.68
CA VAL A 90 21.57 -40.24 -1.22
C VAL A 90 21.17 -39.81 -2.63
N GLU A 91 20.69 -40.71 -3.47
CA GLU A 91 20.31 -40.37 -4.86
C GLU A 91 19.11 -39.44 -4.87
N ARG A 92 18.07 -39.80 -4.11
CA ARG A 92 16.86 -38.98 -3.98
C ARG A 92 17.14 -37.61 -3.38
N LEU A 93 17.99 -37.55 -2.34
CA LEU A 93 18.39 -36.28 -1.73
C LEU A 93 19.17 -35.38 -2.69
N ASN A 94 20.07 -35.94 -3.51
CA ASN A 94 20.80 -35.15 -4.51
C ASN A 94 19.86 -34.58 -5.58
N ARG A 95 18.84 -35.33 -6.01
CA ARG A 95 17.81 -34.83 -6.94
C ARG A 95 17.04 -33.67 -6.33
N LEU A 96 16.52 -33.84 -5.11
CA LEU A 96 15.83 -32.77 -4.39
C LEU A 96 16.70 -31.51 -4.23
N ALA A 97 17.99 -31.69 -3.94
CA ALA A 97 18.92 -30.57 -3.79
C ALA A 97 19.16 -29.80 -5.09
N ALA A 98 19.18 -30.50 -6.24
CA ALA A 98 19.26 -29.86 -7.55
C ALA A 98 17.95 -29.12 -7.89
N ASP A 99 16.80 -29.79 -7.68
CA ASP A 99 15.48 -29.23 -7.97
C ASP A 99 15.19 -27.99 -7.10
N ALA A 100 15.68 -27.96 -5.86
CA ALA A 100 15.52 -26.84 -4.93
C ALA A 100 16.03 -25.50 -5.47
N LEU A 101 16.98 -25.50 -6.41
CA LEU A 101 17.53 -24.27 -6.99
C LEU A 101 16.52 -23.57 -7.93
N THR A 102 15.57 -24.30 -8.48
CA THR A 102 14.67 -23.80 -9.54
C THR A 102 13.18 -24.01 -9.25
N MET A 103 12.83 -24.77 -8.20
CA MET A 103 11.43 -24.96 -7.82
C MET A 103 10.72 -23.64 -7.51
N GLU A 104 9.45 -23.54 -7.89
CA GLU A 104 8.65 -22.31 -7.79
C GLU A 104 8.60 -21.76 -6.35
N TYR A 105 8.46 -22.63 -5.36
CA TYR A 105 8.42 -22.26 -3.93
C TYR A 105 9.67 -21.50 -3.46
N THR A 106 10.86 -21.85 -3.99
CA THR A 106 12.13 -21.24 -3.58
C THR A 106 12.42 -19.95 -4.32
N GLN A 107 11.70 -19.67 -5.41
CA GLN A 107 11.80 -18.39 -6.12
C GLN A 107 11.08 -17.31 -5.32
N LYS A 108 11.86 -16.42 -4.70
CA LYS A 108 11.33 -15.30 -3.93
C LYS A 108 11.46 -14.02 -4.74
N HIS A 109 10.32 -13.42 -5.07
CA HIS A 109 10.28 -12.06 -5.59
C HIS A 109 10.80 -11.05 -4.56
N TRP A 110 11.24 -9.90 -5.07
CA TRP A 110 11.60 -8.76 -4.23
C TRP A 110 10.45 -8.44 -3.27
N LYS A 111 10.78 -8.23 -1.98
CA LYS A 111 9.84 -7.78 -0.96
C LYS A 111 10.34 -6.42 -0.47
N PRO A 112 9.48 -5.39 -0.42
CA PRO A 112 9.87 -4.11 0.13
C PRO A 112 10.29 -4.23 1.59
N GLU A 113 11.09 -3.27 2.04
CA GLU A 113 11.41 -3.08 3.46
C GLU A 113 10.22 -2.49 4.25
N GLU A 114 9.22 -1.93 3.54
CA GLU A 114 7.97 -1.49 4.14
C GLU A 114 7.29 -2.62 4.90
N ARG A 115 6.86 -2.30 6.11
CA ARG A 115 6.17 -3.23 7.02
C ARG A 115 4.67 -3.02 6.92
N ILE A 116 3.95 -4.09 7.22
CA ILE A 116 2.50 -4.08 7.31
C ILE A 116 2.16 -3.38 8.63
N GLU A 117 1.93 -2.08 8.58
CA GLU A 117 1.75 -1.26 9.78
C GLU A 117 0.53 -0.36 9.66
N VAL A 118 -0.17 -0.25 10.78
CA VAL A 118 -1.17 0.76 11.09
C VAL A 118 -0.44 1.75 11.96
N ALA A 119 -0.38 3.02 11.53
CA ALA A 119 0.41 4.08 12.16
C ALA A 119 -0.07 4.48 13.58
N GLU A 120 -0.98 3.71 14.17
CA GLU A 120 -1.61 3.94 15.47
C GLU A 120 -1.18 2.84 16.45
N ASP A 121 -1.25 3.15 17.74
CA ASP A 121 -0.92 2.20 18.79
C ASP A 121 -1.97 1.08 18.88
N LEU A 122 -1.55 -0.11 19.31
CA LEU A 122 -2.45 -1.25 19.49
C LEU A 122 -3.56 -0.91 20.51
N PRO A 123 -4.84 -0.82 20.10
CA PRO A 123 -5.91 -0.56 21.07
C PRO A 123 -6.12 -1.78 21.96
N LEU A 124 -6.57 -1.56 23.20
CA LEU A 124 -6.81 -2.61 24.20
C LEU A 124 -7.87 -3.61 23.69
N THR A 125 -8.99 -3.09 23.22
CA THR A 125 -10.12 -3.81 22.60
C THR A 125 -10.26 -3.39 21.12
N ASP A 126 -11.13 -4.07 20.38
CA ASP A 126 -11.50 -3.71 19.01
C ASP A 126 -10.33 -3.52 18.01
N CYS A 127 -9.27 -4.31 18.17
CA CYS A 127 -8.04 -4.19 17.37
C CYS A 127 -8.06 -4.85 15.99
N TYR A 128 -9.17 -5.38 15.50
CA TYR A 128 -9.22 -5.98 14.17
C TYR A 128 -9.26 -4.85 13.13
N VAL A 129 -8.37 -4.94 12.16
CA VAL A 129 -8.11 -3.90 11.17
C VAL A 129 -7.66 -4.56 9.88
N ALA A 130 -8.10 -4.00 8.76
CA ALA A 130 -7.56 -4.33 7.45
C ALA A 130 -6.51 -3.29 7.08
N PRO A 131 -5.19 -3.59 7.17
CA PRO A 131 -4.16 -2.58 6.92
C PRO A 131 -4.16 -2.09 5.46
N CYS A 132 -4.68 -2.89 4.53
CA CYS A 132 -4.92 -2.45 3.15
C CYS A 132 -5.91 -1.26 3.07
N VAL A 133 -6.92 -1.21 3.94
CA VAL A 133 -7.87 -0.09 4.07
C VAL A 133 -7.18 1.11 4.70
N THR A 134 -6.43 0.91 5.78
CA THR A 134 -5.69 1.96 6.47
C THR A 134 -4.66 2.63 5.55
N ALA A 135 -3.92 1.84 4.77
CA ALA A 135 -2.91 2.33 3.83
C ALA A 135 -3.51 3.02 2.60
N CYS A 136 -4.77 2.71 2.25
CA CYS A 136 -5.44 3.37 1.15
C CYS A 136 -5.75 4.83 1.51
N ALA A 137 -5.22 5.79 0.77
CA ALA A 137 -5.43 7.23 1.04
C ALA A 137 -6.91 7.65 1.02
N ILE A 138 -7.76 6.88 0.35
CA ILE A 138 -9.22 7.08 0.26
C ILE A 138 -10.02 6.05 1.07
N LYS A 139 -9.36 5.23 1.90
CA LYS A 139 -9.98 4.27 2.84
C LYS A 139 -11.07 3.39 2.20
N GLN A 140 -10.78 2.82 1.02
CA GLN A 140 -11.72 1.92 0.35
C GLN A 140 -11.94 0.64 1.17
N ASP A 141 -13.17 0.14 1.17
CA ASP A 141 -13.59 -1.10 1.84
C ASP A 141 -13.12 -2.35 1.07
N ILE A 142 -11.80 -2.55 1.02
CA ILE A 142 -11.12 -3.54 0.17
C ILE A 142 -11.56 -4.97 0.42
N PRO A 143 -11.55 -5.48 1.67
CA PRO A 143 -12.00 -6.85 1.91
C PRO A 143 -13.43 -7.10 1.44
N GLU A 144 -14.28 -6.08 1.56
CA GLU A 144 -15.70 -6.18 1.26
C GLU A 144 -15.98 -6.21 -0.25
N TYR A 145 -15.37 -5.32 -1.04
CA TYR A 145 -15.57 -5.44 -2.48
C TYR A 145 -14.90 -6.69 -3.05
N ILE A 146 -13.80 -7.20 -2.46
CA ILE A 146 -13.20 -8.48 -2.89
C ILE A 146 -14.17 -9.64 -2.63
N ARG A 147 -14.85 -9.64 -1.48
CA ARG A 147 -15.90 -10.61 -1.16
C ARG A 147 -17.04 -10.55 -2.19
N LEU A 148 -17.55 -9.35 -2.46
CA LEU A 148 -18.61 -9.14 -3.47
C LEU A 148 -18.19 -9.62 -4.87
N LEU A 149 -16.93 -9.40 -5.26
CA LEU A 149 -16.37 -9.94 -6.51
C LEU A 149 -16.37 -11.47 -6.51
N GLY A 150 -15.95 -12.11 -5.42
CA GLY A 150 -15.99 -13.57 -5.25
C GLY A 150 -17.40 -14.16 -5.28
N GLU A 151 -18.41 -13.36 -4.93
CA GLU A 151 -19.84 -13.70 -5.04
C GLU A 151 -20.44 -13.38 -6.42
N HIS A 152 -19.61 -12.93 -7.38
CA HIS A 152 -20.03 -12.46 -8.70
C HIS A 152 -20.97 -11.25 -8.67
N ARG A 153 -21.01 -10.50 -7.56
CA ARG A 153 -21.80 -9.28 -7.39
C ARG A 153 -21.01 -8.05 -7.83
N TYR A 154 -20.59 -8.05 -9.10
CA TYR A 154 -19.66 -7.05 -9.65
C TYR A 154 -20.20 -5.62 -9.56
N ALA A 155 -21.49 -5.43 -9.83
CA ALA A 155 -22.11 -4.12 -9.78
C ALA A 155 -22.17 -3.57 -8.34
N ASP A 156 -22.43 -4.42 -7.35
CA ASP A 156 -22.43 -4.03 -5.92
C ASP A 156 -21.00 -3.70 -5.45
N ALA A 157 -20.00 -4.49 -5.89
CA ALA A 157 -18.60 -4.22 -5.63
C ALA A 157 -18.18 -2.84 -6.19
N LEU A 158 -18.60 -2.55 -7.43
CA LEU A 158 -18.32 -1.28 -8.09
C LEU A 158 -19.03 -0.10 -7.41
N GLU A 159 -20.27 -0.29 -6.99
CA GLU A 159 -21.02 0.71 -6.21
C GLU A 159 -20.29 1.05 -4.90
N LEU A 160 -19.83 0.02 -4.17
CA LEU A 160 -19.03 0.19 -2.95
C LEU A 160 -17.71 0.93 -3.22
N ILE A 161 -17.02 0.61 -4.31
CA ILE A 161 -15.82 1.34 -4.76
C ILE A 161 -16.15 2.83 -4.97
N TYR A 162 -17.23 3.15 -5.70
CA TYR A 162 -17.64 4.53 -5.98
C TYR A 162 -18.02 5.32 -4.72
N GLN A 163 -18.40 4.67 -3.61
CA GLN A 163 -18.63 5.39 -2.34
C GLN A 163 -17.41 6.19 -1.89
N ARG A 164 -16.21 5.67 -2.16
CA ARG A 164 -14.91 6.18 -1.68
C ARG A 164 -14.00 6.68 -2.79
N ASN A 165 -14.22 6.24 -4.01
CA ASN A 165 -13.33 6.47 -5.14
C ASN A 165 -14.10 7.07 -6.32
N ALA A 166 -13.84 8.34 -6.61
CA ALA A 166 -14.47 9.01 -7.75
C ALA A 166 -13.93 8.53 -9.10
N LEU A 167 -12.74 7.90 -9.13
CA LEU A 167 -11.96 7.66 -10.34
C LEU A 167 -11.47 6.19 -10.40
N PRO A 168 -12.37 5.18 -10.40
CA PRO A 168 -11.96 3.78 -10.39
C PRO A 168 -11.32 3.33 -11.69
N ALA A 169 -11.65 3.91 -12.86
CA ALA A 169 -10.97 3.54 -14.10
C ALA A 169 -9.50 3.98 -14.05
N ILE A 170 -9.24 5.23 -13.63
CA ILE A 170 -7.89 5.78 -13.47
C ILE A 170 -7.12 5.03 -12.38
N THR A 171 -7.68 4.94 -11.17
CA THR A 171 -7.00 4.29 -10.04
C THR A 171 -6.98 2.76 -10.15
N GLY A 172 -7.69 2.16 -11.11
CA GLY A 172 -7.54 0.76 -11.48
C GLY A 172 -6.26 0.53 -12.27
N HIS A 173 -5.73 1.52 -12.97
CA HIS A 173 -4.56 1.36 -13.85
C HIS A 173 -3.27 1.88 -13.24
N ILE A 174 -3.32 3.09 -12.65
CA ILE A 174 -2.12 3.85 -12.29
C ILE A 174 -2.07 4.24 -10.80
N CYS A 175 -2.81 3.51 -9.96
CA CYS A 175 -2.70 3.62 -8.51
C CYS A 175 -1.36 3.03 -8.01
N ASP A 176 -0.78 3.70 -7.03
CA ASP A 176 0.44 3.31 -6.31
C ASP A 176 0.27 2.10 -5.38
N HIS A 177 -0.98 1.65 -5.24
CA HIS A 177 -1.40 0.40 -4.61
C HIS A 177 -0.74 0.14 -3.24
N GLN A 178 -0.61 1.18 -2.41
CA GLN A 178 -0.12 1.07 -1.01
C GLN A 178 -0.87 0.01 -0.19
N CYS A 179 -2.13 -0.24 -0.55
CA CYS A 179 -2.93 -1.33 0.00
C CYS A 179 -2.33 -2.74 -0.18
N GLN A 180 -1.60 -2.98 -1.28
CA GLN A 180 -0.94 -4.26 -1.56
C GLN A 180 0.33 -4.43 -0.71
N TYR A 181 1.12 -3.36 -0.58
CA TYR A 181 2.32 -3.36 0.28
C TYR A 181 1.98 -3.52 1.77
N ASN A 182 0.75 -3.17 2.16
CA ASN A 182 0.23 -3.38 3.51
C ASN A 182 -0.73 -4.59 3.60
N CYS A 183 -0.75 -5.46 2.60
CA CYS A 183 -1.60 -6.65 2.65
C CYS A 183 -1.03 -7.65 3.67
N THR A 184 -1.84 -8.06 4.65
CA THR A 184 -1.47 -9.07 5.67
C THR A 184 -1.04 -10.40 5.06
N ARG A 185 -1.46 -10.69 3.83
CA ARG A 185 -1.13 -11.89 3.06
C ARG A 185 0.38 -11.98 2.73
N LEU A 186 1.13 -10.87 2.75
CA LEU A 186 2.59 -10.83 2.61
C LEU A 186 3.35 -11.59 3.72
N ASP A 187 2.69 -11.95 4.83
CA ASP A 187 3.24 -12.80 5.88
C ASP A 187 3.00 -14.30 5.63
N TYR A 188 2.17 -14.64 4.65
CA TYR A 188 1.78 -16.01 4.28
C TYR A 188 2.43 -16.40 2.95
N ASP A 189 2.10 -15.68 1.87
CA ASP A 189 2.62 -15.90 0.51
C ASP A 189 2.98 -14.57 -0.19
N SER A 190 2.02 -13.96 -0.91
CA SER A 190 2.14 -12.72 -1.68
C SER A 190 0.93 -11.83 -1.42
N ALA A 191 1.01 -10.54 -1.75
CA ALA A 191 -0.15 -9.66 -1.61
C ALA A 191 -1.30 -10.09 -2.53
N LEU A 192 -2.52 -9.70 -2.17
CA LEU A 192 -3.64 -9.71 -3.10
C LEU A 192 -3.40 -8.68 -4.22
N ASN A 193 -3.83 -8.98 -5.44
CA ASN A 193 -3.76 -8.04 -6.57
C ASN A 193 -4.99 -7.11 -6.59
N ILE A 194 -5.03 -6.26 -5.57
CA ILE A 194 -6.13 -5.35 -5.24
C ILE A 194 -6.41 -4.35 -6.38
N ARG A 195 -5.36 -3.85 -7.03
CA ARG A 195 -5.49 -2.89 -8.14
C ARG A 195 -6.20 -3.54 -9.33
N GLU A 196 -5.83 -4.77 -9.68
CA GLU A 196 -6.46 -5.48 -10.79
C GLU A 196 -7.90 -5.89 -10.48
N LEU A 197 -8.21 -6.34 -9.26
CA LEU A 197 -9.58 -6.61 -8.82
C LEU A 197 -10.51 -5.39 -8.99
N LYS A 198 -9.98 -4.17 -8.79
CA LYS A 198 -10.74 -2.94 -9.05
C LYS A 198 -11.03 -2.76 -10.54
N LYS A 199 -10.10 -3.11 -11.44
CA LYS A 199 -10.37 -3.12 -12.89
C LYS A 199 -11.47 -4.09 -13.22
N VAL A 200 -11.41 -5.32 -12.68
CA VAL A 200 -12.46 -6.33 -12.91
C VAL A 200 -13.83 -5.87 -12.42
N ALA A 201 -13.89 -5.19 -11.27
CA ALA A 201 -15.14 -4.61 -10.75
C ALA A 201 -15.76 -3.62 -11.73
N LEU A 202 -14.96 -2.74 -12.33
CA LEU A 202 -15.42 -1.80 -13.34
C LEU A 202 -15.83 -2.53 -14.63
N GLU A 203 -14.95 -3.36 -15.18
CA GLU A 203 -15.16 -4.10 -16.44
C GLU A 203 -16.45 -4.94 -16.43
N LYS A 204 -16.68 -5.70 -15.34
CA LYS A 204 -17.84 -6.61 -15.24
C LYS A 204 -19.08 -5.96 -14.62
N GLY A 205 -18.91 -4.92 -13.81
CA GLY A 205 -20.00 -4.31 -13.05
C GLY A 205 -20.63 -3.06 -13.69
N TRP A 206 -19.96 -2.43 -14.65
CA TRP A 206 -20.34 -1.11 -15.16
C TRP A 206 -21.75 -1.05 -15.76
N ASP A 207 -22.10 -1.98 -16.64
CA ASP A 207 -23.38 -1.92 -17.36
C ASP A 207 -24.58 -2.02 -16.42
N GLU A 208 -24.54 -2.96 -15.47
CA GLU A 208 -25.58 -3.13 -14.44
C GLU A 208 -25.58 -1.95 -13.46
N TYR A 209 -24.40 -1.50 -13.01
CA TYR A 209 -24.30 -0.33 -12.13
C TYR A 209 -24.91 0.92 -12.80
N LYS A 210 -24.63 1.16 -14.08
CA LYS A 210 -25.18 2.29 -14.83
C LYS A 210 -26.70 2.22 -15.01
N GLN A 211 -27.28 1.03 -15.09
CA GLN A 211 -28.74 0.85 -15.14
C GLN A 211 -29.40 1.19 -13.79
N ARG A 212 -28.74 0.87 -12.68
CA ARG A 212 -29.19 1.19 -11.31
C ARG A 212 -28.92 2.64 -10.93
N TRP A 213 -27.89 3.24 -11.52
CA TRP A 213 -27.46 4.60 -11.21
C TRP A 213 -28.46 5.62 -11.75
N HIS A 214 -28.80 6.57 -10.88
CA HIS A 214 -29.56 7.75 -11.24
C HIS A 214 -28.74 8.97 -10.87
N LYS A 215 -28.81 10.01 -11.72
CA LYS A 215 -28.21 11.30 -11.40
C LYS A 215 -28.73 11.74 -10.02
N PRO A 216 -27.84 12.06 -9.07
CA PRO A 216 -28.24 12.55 -7.75
C PRO A 216 -29.27 13.67 -7.90
N ALA A 217 -30.41 13.55 -7.21
CA ALA A 217 -31.42 14.60 -7.21
C ALA A 217 -30.81 15.86 -6.60
N GLY A 218 -30.53 16.86 -7.44
CA GLY A 218 -29.95 18.10 -7.00
C GLY A 218 -30.92 18.82 -6.06
N SER A 219 -30.60 18.87 -4.77
CA SER A 219 -31.11 19.94 -3.92
C SER A 219 -30.35 21.20 -4.33
N GLY A 220 -30.79 21.83 -5.44
CA GLY A 220 -30.23 23.11 -5.93
C GLY A 220 -30.32 24.28 -4.93
N SER A 221 -30.75 24.00 -3.70
CA SER A 221 -30.73 24.86 -2.52
C SER A 221 -29.42 24.80 -1.74
N ARG A 222 -28.49 23.87 -2.03
CA ARG A 222 -27.18 23.78 -1.36
C ARG A 222 -26.25 24.88 -1.84
N HIS A 223 -25.29 25.25 -1.00
CA HIS A 223 -24.32 26.28 -1.35
C HIS A 223 -23.46 25.86 -2.56
N PRO A 224 -23.29 26.75 -3.57
CA PRO A 224 -22.48 26.46 -4.75
C PRO A 224 -20.99 26.39 -4.43
N VAL A 225 -20.28 25.54 -5.17
CA VAL A 225 -18.86 25.23 -4.99
C VAL A 225 -18.08 25.50 -6.27
N ALA A 226 -16.99 26.24 -6.16
CA ALA A 226 -16.00 26.40 -7.22
C ALA A 226 -14.77 25.52 -6.95
N VAL A 227 -14.26 24.86 -7.99
CA VAL A 227 -13.01 24.11 -7.93
C VAL A 227 -12.07 24.62 -9.02
N ILE A 228 -10.87 25.09 -8.65
CA ILE A 228 -9.86 25.57 -9.60
C ILE A 228 -8.92 24.42 -9.95
N GLY A 229 -9.01 23.90 -11.18
CA GLY A 229 -8.27 22.75 -11.69
C GLY A 229 -9.14 21.51 -11.82
N ALA A 230 -9.13 20.89 -13.00
CA ALA A 230 -9.89 19.69 -13.33
C ALA A 230 -9.00 18.43 -13.39
N GLY A 231 -7.93 18.38 -12.59
CA GLY A 231 -7.14 17.17 -12.36
C GLY A 231 -7.83 16.16 -11.42
N PRO A 232 -7.17 15.04 -11.05
CA PRO A 232 -7.77 13.99 -10.23
C PRO A 232 -8.39 14.47 -8.90
N ALA A 233 -7.71 15.38 -8.19
CA ALA A 233 -8.25 15.94 -6.95
C ALA A 233 -9.52 16.78 -7.19
N GLY A 234 -9.51 17.62 -8.22
CA GLY A 234 -10.66 18.45 -8.58
C GLY A 234 -11.86 17.64 -9.07
N LEU A 235 -11.62 16.64 -9.92
CA LEU A 235 -12.65 15.69 -10.37
C LEU A 235 -13.27 14.94 -9.19
N ALA A 236 -12.45 14.48 -8.24
CA ALA A 236 -12.93 13.82 -7.04
C ALA A 236 -13.77 14.73 -6.15
N ALA A 237 -13.31 15.97 -5.91
CA ALA A 237 -14.08 16.95 -5.14
C ALA A 237 -15.43 17.24 -5.81
N GLY A 238 -15.42 17.46 -7.13
CA GLY A 238 -16.62 17.65 -7.94
C GLY A 238 -17.59 16.50 -7.80
N TYR A 239 -17.12 15.26 -7.97
CA TYR A 239 -17.92 14.06 -7.83
C TYR A 239 -18.62 13.96 -6.47
N PHE A 240 -17.89 14.07 -5.36
CA PHE A 240 -18.46 13.85 -4.03
C PHE A 240 -19.42 14.97 -3.60
N LEU A 241 -19.10 16.22 -3.92
CA LEU A 241 -19.96 17.35 -3.58
C LEU A 241 -21.22 17.39 -4.47
N ALA A 242 -21.10 17.10 -5.77
CA ALA A 242 -22.26 16.98 -6.65
C ALA A 242 -23.17 15.81 -6.25
N ARG A 243 -22.59 14.67 -5.83
CA ARG A 243 -23.35 13.54 -5.28
C ARG A 243 -24.14 13.92 -4.02
N ALA A 244 -23.64 14.85 -3.22
CA ALA A 244 -24.32 15.38 -2.04
C ALA A 244 -25.32 16.51 -2.36
N GLY A 245 -25.46 16.90 -3.63
CA GLY A 245 -26.44 17.87 -4.10
C GLY A 245 -25.91 19.30 -4.26
N HIS A 246 -24.62 19.56 -4.05
CA HIS A 246 -24.04 20.88 -4.29
C HIS A 246 -23.97 21.19 -5.79
N PRO A 247 -24.31 22.42 -6.22
CA PRO A 247 -23.94 22.91 -7.55
C PRO A 247 -22.43 23.11 -7.63
N VAL A 248 -21.73 22.29 -8.43
CA VAL A 248 -20.27 22.37 -8.55
C VAL A 248 -19.83 22.79 -9.95
N THR A 249 -18.90 23.73 -10.02
CA THR A 249 -18.23 24.14 -11.26
C THR A 249 -16.71 24.01 -11.11
N LEU A 250 -16.09 23.28 -12.04
CA LEU A 250 -14.64 23.14 -12.18
C LEU A 250 -14.14 24.13 -13.22
N PHE A 251 -13.19 24.98 -12.84
CA PHE A 251 -12.53 25.96 -13.69
C PHE A 251 -11.15 25.43 -14.09
N GLU A 252 -10.93 25.20 -15.38
CA GLU A 252 -9.73 24.57 -15.92
C GLU A 252 -9.06 25.50 -16.95
N ARG A 253 -7.74 25.64 -16.82
CA ARG A 253 -6.90 26.44 -17.72
C ARG A 253 -6.80 25.81 -19.10
N GLU A 254 -6.71 24.49 -19.14
CA GLU A 254 -6.57 23.72 -20.37
C GLU A 254 -7.92 23.56 -21.09
N ALA A 255 -7.87 23.10 -22.35
CA ALA A 255 -9.07 22.80 -23.15
C ALA A 255 -9.75 21.46 -22.77
N ASN A 256 -9.25 20.77 -21.74
CA ASN A 256 -9.73 19.46 -21.33
C ASN A 256 -9.58 19.23 -19.81
N ALA A 257 -10.43 18.38 -19.25
CA ALA A 257 -10.27 17.87 -17.88
C ALA A 257 -9.33 16.65 -17.83
N GLY A 258 -8.84 16.31 -16.64
CA GLY A 258 -7.97 15.17 -16.37
C GLY A 258 -6.56 15.59 -15.91
N GLY A 259 -6.14 16.83 -16.13
CA GLY A 259 -4.85 17.33 -15.64
C GLY A 259 -3.67 16.43 -16.02
N VAL A 260 -2.85 16.05 -15.03
CA VAL A 260 -1.65 15.21 -15.22
C VAL A 260 -1.99 13.86 -15.88
N VAL A 261 -3.10 13.21 -15.50
CA VAL A 261 -3.40 11.86 -16.03
C VAL A 261 -3.72 11.88 -17.52
N LYS A 262 -4.33 12.96 -18.03
CA LYS A 262 -4.67 13.10 -19.45
C LYS A 262 -3.54 13.70 -20.27
N ASN A 263 -2.86 14.70 -19.71
CA ASN A 263 -1.95 15.54 -20.49
C ASN A 263 -0.47 15.14 -20.34
N ILE A 264 -0.10 14.38 -19.31
CA ILE A 264 1.30 14.05 -18.99
C ILE A 264 1.55 12.54 -18.96
N ILE A 265 0.70 11.76 -18.30
CA ILE A 265 0.93 10.31 -18.20
C ILE A 265 0.85 9.68 -19.59
N PRO A 266 1.83 8.86 -20.01
CA PRO A 266 1.82 8.24 -21.33
C PRO A 266 0.65 7.26 -21.54
N GLN A 267 0.14 7.18 -22.75
CA GLN A 267 -0.99 6.29 -23.09
C GLN A 267 -0.70 4.79 -22.93
N PHE A 268 0.58 4.38 -22.92
CA PHE A 268 0.96 2.99 -22.63
C PHE A 268 0.76 2.59 -21.15
N ARG A 269 0.61 3.58 -20.25
CA ARG A 269 0.29 3.35 -18.82
C ARG A 269 -1.20 3.18 -18.60
N ILE A 270 -1.99 3.98 -19.32
CA ILE A 270 -3.45 3.99 -19.22
C ILE A 270 -4.07 4.45 -20.56
N PRO A 271 -5.05 3.71 -21.10
CA PRO A 271 -5.80 4.15 -22.27
C PRO A 271 -6.58 5.45 -22.04
N ALA A 272 -6.60 6.33 -23.05
CA ALA A 272 -7.22 7.66 -22.96
C ALA A 272 -8.73 7.59 -22.71
N GLU A 273 -9.39 6.56 -23.24
CA GLU A 273 -10.81 6.28 -23.07
C GLU A 273 -11.19 5.98 -21.62
N LEU A 274 -10.29 5.39 -20.83
CA LEU A 274 -10.55 5.11 -19.41
C LEU A 274 -10.44 6.37 -18.55
N ILE A 275 -9.56 7.30 -18.92
CA ILE A 275 -9.51 8.62 -18.31
C ILE A 275 -10.81 9.38 -18.66
N GLN A 276 -11.23 9.33 -19.92
CA GLN A 276 -12.45 9.99 -20.38
C GLN A 276 -13.70 9.39 -19.72
N HIS A 277 -13.75 8.07 -19.53
CA HIS A 277 -14.82 7.38 -18.81
C HIS A 277 -15.08 8.00 -17.42
N ASP A 278 -14.02 8.16 -16.61
CA ASP A 278 -14.16 8.75 -15.28
C ASP A 278 -14.59 10.22 -15.36
N ILE A 279 -14.03 11.01 -16.27
CA ILE A 279 -14.43 12.42 -16.49
C ILE A 279 -15.91 12.52 -16.86
N ASP A 280 -16.37 11.70 -17.80
CA ASP A 280 -17.76 11.69 -18.27
C ASP A 280 -18.72 11.28 -17.14
N PHE A 281 -18.32 10.33 -16.30
CA PHE A 281 -19.12 9.94 -15.15
C PHE A 281 -19.21 11.07 -14.12
N VAL A 282 -18.12 11.80 -13.85
CA VAL A 282 -18.16 13.01 -13.01
C VAL A 282 -19.09 14.07 -13.60
N ALA A 283 -19.02 14.32 -14.91
CA ALA A 283 -19.93 15.23 -15.60
C ALA A 283 -21.40 14.79 -15.48
N ALA A 284 -21.67 13.48 -15.60
CA ALA A 284 -23.01 12.90 -15.45
C ALA A 284 -23.62 13.16 -14.05
N HIS A 285 -22.79 13.31 -13.01
CA HIS A 285 -23.24 13.72 -11.66
C HIS A 285 -23.71 15.18 -11.58
N GLY A 286 -23.58 15.94 -12.68
CA GLY A 286 -24.01 17.34 -12.75
C GLY A 286 -22.90 18.35 -12.49
N VAL A 287 -21.64 17.90 -12.43
CA VAL A 287 -20.48 18.78 -12.37
C VAL A 287 -20.36 19.56 -13.69
N LYS A 288 -20.25 20.89 -13.59
CA LYS A 288 -19.99 21.76 -14.75
C LYS A 288 -18.49 21.96 -14.92
N PHE A 289 -18.06 22.08 -16.17
CA PHE A 289 -16.67 22.39 -16.52
C PHE A 289 -16.63 23.69 -17.31
N GLU A 290 -15.78 24.62 -16.87
CA GLU A 290 -15.40 25.80 -17.62
C GLU A 290 -13.93 25.65 -18.02
N TYR A 291 -13.67 25.57 -19.32
CA TYR A 291 -12.34 25.37 -19.89
C TYR A 291 -11.75 26.69 -20.40
N GLY A 292 -10.43 26.76 -20.52
CA GLY A 292 -9.74 27.95 -21.00
C GLY A 292 -9.83 29.13 -20.03
N CYS A 293 -9.99 28.87 -18.73
CA CYS A 293 -10.08 29.92 -17.72
C CYS A 293 -8.77 30.71 -17.60
N SER A 294 -8.89 32.00 -17.29
CA SER A 294 -7.73 32.86 -17.06
C SER A 294 -6.86 32.35 -15.92
N PRO A 295 -5.52 32.35 -16.04
CA PRO A 295 -4.63 32.08 -14.91
C PRO A 295 -4.75 33.12 -13.78
N ASP A 296 -5.36 34.28 -14.06
CA ASP A 296 -5.58 35.35 -13.09
C ASP A 296 -6.89 35.20 -12.28
N LEU A 297 -7.58 34.06 -12.40
CA LEU A 297 -8.82 33.79 -11.66
C LEU A 297 -8.53 33.71 -10.15
N THR A 298 -9.13 34.62 -9.37
CA THR A 298 -8.87 34.70 -7.92
C THR A 298 -9.99 34.10 -7.07
N VAL A 299 -9.65 33.75 -5.83
CA VAL A 299 -10.63 33.29 -4.83
C VAL A 299 -11.71 34.35 -4.58
N GLU A 300 -11.32 35.62 -4.53
CA GLU A 300 -12.25 36.73 -4.32
C GLU A 300 -13.24 36.87 -5.48
N GLN A 301 -12.77 36.75 -6.73
CA GLN A 301 -13.64 36.80 -7.91
C GLN A 301 -14.69 35.69 -7.88
N LEU A 302 -14.32 34.47 -7.51
CA LEU A 302 -15.25 33.35 -7.37
C LEU A 302 -16.25 33.58 -6.24
N LYS A 303 -15.82 34.08 -5.09
CA LYS A 303 -16.74 34.46 -4.00
C LYS A 303 -17.73 35.55 -4.44
N ASN A 304 -17.27 36.55 -5.20
CA ASN A 304 -18.11 37.60 -5.75
C ASN A 304 -19.10 37.10 -6.81
N GLN A 305 -18.80 35.98 -7.49
CA GLN A 305 -19.74 35.28 -8.39
C GLN A 305 -20.78 34.43 -7.63
N GLY A 306 -20.71 34.38 -6.30
CA GLY A 306 -21.68 33.69 -5.45
C GLY A 306 -21.27 32.29 -4.99
N PHE A 307 -20.04 31.84 -5.30
CA PHE A 307 -19.53 30.57 -4.77
C PHE A 307 -19.22 30.69 -3.28
N HIS A 308 -19.77 29.79 -2.47
CA HIS A 308 -19.55 29.78 -1.03
C HIS A 308 -18.23 29.08 -0.67
N TYR A 309 -18.05 27.87 -1.21
CA TYR A 309 -16.83 27.08 -1.05
C TYR A 309 -15.94 27.20 -2.28
N VAL A 310 -14.63 27.34 -2.06
CA VAL A 310 -13.62 27.35 -3.14
C VAL A 310 -12.56 26.30 -2.84
N LEU A 311 -12.31 25.38 -3.78
CA LEU A 311 -11.26 24.37 -3.66
C LEU A 311 -10.21 24.58 -4.73
N ILE A 312 -8.94 24.70 -4.34
CA ILE A 312 -7.80 24.94 -5.21
C ILE A 312 -7.10 23.61 -5.46
N ALA A 313 -7.12 23.16 -6.71
CA ALA A 313 -6.65 21.86 -7.18
C ALA A 313 -5.72 21.99 -8.40
N THR A 314 -4.92 23.06 -8.44
CA THR A 314 -4.05 23.43 -9.59
C THR A 314 -2.85 22.50 -9.78
N GLY A 315 -2.53 21.67 -8.79
CA GLY A 315 -1.40 20.74 -8.83
C GLY A 315 -0.04 21.44 -8.65
N THR A 316 1.00 20.84 -9.21
CA THR A 316 2.39 21.32 -9.18
C THR A 316 2.98 21.26 -10.58
N ASP A 317 3.29 22.40 -11.17
CA ASP A 317 3.77 22.51 -12.56
C ASP A 317 5.09 23.29 -12.69
N LYS A 318 5.65 23.80 -11.57
CA LYS A 318 6.89 24.56 -11.57
C LYS A 318 8.10 23.63 -11.50
N ASN A 319 8.81 23.49 -12.61
CA ASN A 319 10.07 22.73 -12.70
C ASN A 319 11.29 23.67 -12.77
N SER A 320 12.19 23.58 -11.79
CA SER A 320 13.42 24.38 -11.71
C SER A 320 14.54 23.91 -12.65
N GLY A 321 14.42 22.73 -13.27
CA GLY A 321 15.41 22.16 -14.20
C GLY A 321 16.76 21.85 -13.53
N VAL A 322 17.64 21.19 -14.27
CA VAL A 322 19.02 20.95 -13.82
C VAL A 322 19.88 22.15 -14.24
N LYS A 323 20.69 22.67 -13.31
CA LYS A 323 21.74 23.64 -13.66
C LYS A 323 22.86 22.89 -14.38
N LEU A 324 22.96 23.07 -15.70
CA LEU A 324 24.00 22.47 -16.54
C LEU A 324 24.89 23.58 -17.10
N ALA A 325 26.19 23.40 -17.03
CA ALA A 325 27.14 24.16 -17.84
C ALA A 325 27.11 23.69 -19.31
N GLY A 326 27.71 24.46 -20.22
CA GLY A 326 27.72 24.14 -21.66
C GLY A 326 26.65 24.90 -22.44
N ASP A 327 26.60 24.66 -23.75
CA ASP A 327 25.83 25.45 -24.72
C ASP A 327 24.83 24.62 -25.54
N ASN A 328 24.65 23.34 -25.22
CA ASN A 328 23.67 22.48 -25.89
C ASN A 328 22.23 22.89 -25.55
N GLN A 329 21.40 23.11 -26.57
CA GLN A 329 20.02 23.55 -26.42
C GLN A 329 19.01 22.39 -26.42
N ASN A 330 19.43 21.15 -26.69
CA ASN A 330 18.53 19.99 -26.75
C ASN A 330 18.22 19.42 -25.35
N VAL A 331 17.79 20.31 -24.46
CA VAL A 331 17.45 20.02 -23.07
C VAL A 331 15.95 20.22 -22.86
N TRP A 332 15.27 19.14 -22.55
CA TRP A 332 13.83 19.10 -22.35
C TRP A 332 13.47 19.04 -20.88
N LYS A 333 12.43 19.76 -20.47
CA LYS A 333 11.78 19.51 -19.18
C LYS A 333 10.81 18.34 -19.33
N SER A 334 10.70 17.51 -18.29
CA SER A 334 9.89 16.28 -18.32
C SER A 334 8.41 16.51 -18.69
N LEU A 335 7.71 17.43 -18.01
CA LEU A 335 6.28 17.68 -18.30
C LEU A 335 6.03 18.20 -19.73
N PRO A 336 6.76 19.23 -20.24
CA PRO A 336 6.62 19.63 -21.64
C PRO A 336 6.93 18.50 -22.63
N PHE A 337 7.97 17.70 -22.39
CA PHE A 337 8.31 16.56 -23.25
C PHE A 337 7.16 15.55 -23.32
N LEU A 338 6.67 15.08 -22.16
CA LEU A 338 5.58 14.11 -22.08
C LEU A 338 4.28 14.64 -22.69
N ARG A 339 4.01 15.93 -22.52
CA ARG A 339 2.86 16.60 -23.14
C ARG A 339 2.94 16.58 -24.66
N GLU A 340 4.08 16.93 -25.24
CA GLU A 340 4.26 16.91 -26.70
C GLU A 340 4.29 15.48 -27.25
N TYR A 341 4.84 14.53 -26.50
CA TYR A 341 4.77 13.10 -26.82
C TYR A 341 3.31 12.62 -26.91
N ASN A 342 2.49 12.94 -25.92
CA ASN A 342 1.07 12.55 -25.89
C ASN A 342 0.22 13.22 -26.99
N LYS A 343 0.63 14.39 -27.48
CA LYS A 343 0.00 15.04 -28.64
C LYS A 343 0.37 14.39 -29.98
N GLY A 344 1.35 13.48 -29.99
CA GLY A 344 1.92 12.92 -31.22
C GLY A 344 2.76 13.93 -32.00
N THR A 345 3.28 14.97 -31.34
CA THR A 345 4.19 15.94 -31.97
C THR A 345 5.48 15.22 -32.41
N ALA A 346 6.02 15.60 -33.57
CA ALA A 346 7.31 15.08 -34.02
C ALA A 346 8.45 15.62 -33.15
N LEU A 347 9.02 14.77 -32.30
CA LEU A 347 10.08 15.12 -31.36
C LEU A 347 11.46 14.80 -31.94
N LYS A 348 12.38 15.77 -31.92
CA LYS A 348 13.75 15.63 -32.44
C LYS A 348 14.74 15.32 -31.32
N LEU A 349 14.67 14.11 -30.77
CA LEU A 349 15.52 13.70 -29.65
C LEU A 349 16.90 13.17 -30.08
N GLY A 350 17.05 12.73 -31.33
CA GLY A 350 18.24 12.01 -31.80
C GLY A 350 18.22 10.53 -31.41
N LYS A 351 19.39 9.88 -31.39
CA LYS A 351 19.51 8.42 -31.19
C LYS A 351 19.70 8.04 -29.72
N HIS A 352 20.44 8.83 -28.96
CA HIS A 352 20.74 8.56 -27.56
C HIS A 352 20.22 9.67 -26.65
N VAL A 353 19.24 9.31 -25.80
CA VAL A 353 18.59 10.22 -24.87
C VAL A 353 19.03 9.92 -23.44
N VAL A 354 19.39 10.96 -22.68
CA VAL A 354 19.61 10.83 -21.23
C VAL A 354 18.43 11.44 -20.47
N VAL A 355 17.91 10.70 -19.49
CA VAL A 355 16.90 11.20 -18.55
C VAL A 355 17.52 11.37 -17.17
N VAL A 356 17.48 12.58 -16.64
CA VAL A 356 18.07 12.93 -15.34
C VAL A 356 17.00 12.88 -14.26
N GLY A 357 17.13 11.96 -13.32
CA GLY A 357 16.15 11.72 -12.27
C GLY A 357 15.93 10.23 -12.05
N ALA A 358 15.08 9.88 -11.09
CA ALA A 358 14.73 8.48 -10.83
C ALA A 358 13.35 8.31 -10.18
N GLY A 359 12.46 9.31 -10.32
CA GLY A 359 11.05 9.18 -9.92
C GLY A 359 10.21 8.56 -11.04
N ASN A 360 8.92 8.34 -10.78
CA ASN A 360 7.99 7.78 -11.77
C ASN A 360 7.99 8.58 -13.08
N THR A 361 8.01 9.92 -13.01
CA THR A 361 8.13 10.79 -14.19
C THR A 361 9.40 10.53 -15.01
N ALA A 362 10.51 10.16 -14.36
CA ALA A 362 11.74 9.80 -15.07
C ALA A 362 11.60 8.46 -15.80
N MET A 363 10.91 7.49 -15.20
CA MET A 363 10.61 6.21 -15.84
C MET A 363 9.69 6.41 -17.06
N ASP A 364 8.63 7.20 -16.91
CA ASP A 364 7.74 7.59 -18.01
C ASP A 364 8.50 8.28 -19.13
N CYS A 365 9.37 9.23 -18.79
CA CYS A 365 10.19 9.96 -19.77
C CYS A 365 11.11 9.01 -20.55
N ALA A 366 11.79 8.09 -19.87
CA ALA A 366 12.71 7.16 -20.52
C ALA A 366 11.98 6.18 -21.45
N ARG A 367 10.85 5.63 -21.00
CA ARG A 367 10.01 4.71 -21.77
C ARG A 367 9.33 5.39 -22.95
N ALA A 368 8.88 6.63 -22.78
CA ALA A 368 8.33 7.44 -23.87
C ALA A 368 9.42 7.81 -24.89
N ALA A 369 10.63 8.18 -24.44
CA ALA A 369 11.74 8.50 -25.33
C ALA A 369 12.10 7.31 -26.24
N LEU A 370 12.16 6.08 -25.72
CA LEU A 370 12.39 4.87 -26.53
C LEU A 370 11.32 4.62 -27.60
N ARG A 371 10.13 5.18 -27.43
CA ARG A 371 9.01 5.07 -28.39
C ARG A 371 9.00 6.21 -29.41
N VAL A 372 9.89 7.20 -29.29
CA VAL A 372 10.04 8.28 -30.29
C VAL A 372 10.83 7.75 -31.49
N PRO A 373 10.34 7.92 -32.73
CA PRO A 373 11.06 7.49 -33.93
C PRO A 373 12.48 8.06 -33.99
N GLY A 374 13.46 7.17 -34.20
CA GLY A 374 14.87 7.52 -34.32
C GLY A 374 15.69 7.37 -33.03
N VAL A 375 15.04 7.23 -31.88
CA VAL A 375 15.72 6.90 -30.62
C VAL A 375 16.11 5.41 -30.64
N GLU A 376 17.38 5.13 -30.39
CA GLU A 376 17.94 3.78 -30.30
C GLU A 376 18.26 3.41 -28.85
N LYS A 377 18.48 4.40 -27.98
CA LYS A 377 18.91 4.21 -26.60
C LYS A 377 18.38 5.31 -25.67
N ALA A 378 17.88 4.90 -24.51
CA ALA A 378 17.55 5.80 -23.40
C ALA A 378 18.28 5.37 -22.12
N THR A 379 18.96 6.31 -21.47
CA THR A 379 19.71 6.08 -20.24
C THR A 379 19.19 6.98 -19.12
N VAL A 380 18.73 6.38 -18.03
CA VAL A 380 18.41 7.08 -16.79
C VAL A 380 19.69 7.32 -16.00
N VAL A 381 19.99 8.58 -15.70
CA VAL A 381 21.12 8.99 -14.85
C VAL A 381 20.60 9.40 -13.48
N TYR A 382 21.09 8.74 -12.44
CA TYR A 382 20.67 8.97 -11.07
C TYR A 382 21.85 9.11 -10.11
N ARG A 383 21.80 10.16 -9.28
CA ARG A 383 22.88 10.53 -8.35
C ARG A 383 23.02 9.64 -7.12
N ARG A 384 22.13 8.66 -6.91
CA ARG A 384 22.22 7.67 -5.82
C ARG A 384 22.13 6.23 -6.37
N SER A 385 22.07 5.23 -5.48
CA SER A 385 21.92 3.84 -5.88
C SER A 385 20.45 3.47 -6.15
N LEU A 386 20.22 2.24 -6.60
CA LEU A 386 18.89 1.69 -6.77
C LEU A 386 18.08 1.66 -5.46
N GLN A 387 18.72 1.45 -4.30
CA GLN A 387 18.03 1.39 -3.01
C GLN A 387 17.38 2.73 -2.62
N GLU A 388 17.97 3.86 -3.04
CA GLU A 388 17.40 5.18 -2.78
C GLU A 388 16.50 5.71 -3.91
N MET A 389 16.19 4.88 -4.92
CA MET A 389 15.33 5.26 -6.05
C MET A 389 13.92 5.62 -5.55
N PRO A 390 13.37 6.79 -5.90
CA PRO A 390 12.01 7.18 -5.50
C PRO A 390 10.91 6.63 -6.41
N ALA A 391 11.23 6.15 -7.62
CA ALA A 391 10.25 5.47 -8.45
C ALA A 391 9.75 4.19 -7.78
N TRP A 392 8.48 3.85 -7.98
CA TRP A 392 7.98 2.56 -7.51
C TRP A 392 8.68 1.43 -8.24
N ARG A 393 8.83 0.31 -7.54
CA ARG A 393 9.55 -0.86 -8.05
C ARG A 393 9.00 -1.33 -9.40
N GLU A 394 7.67 -1.35 -9.52
CA GLU A 394 6.98 -1.69 -10.76
C GLU A 394 7.39 -0.78 -11.93
N GLU A 395 7.48 0.54 -11.72
CA GLU A 395 7.89 1.48 -12.78
C GLU A 395 9.32 1.25 -13.25
N TYR A 396 10.21 0.92 -12.30
CA TYR A 396 11.59 0.57 -12.59
C TYR A 396 11.68 -0.74 -13.39
N GLU A 397 10.91 -1.76 -12.98
CA GLU A 397 10.89 -3.07 -13.66
C GLU A 397 10.29 -2.97 -15.07
N GLU A 398 9.24 -2.18 -15.26
CA GLU A 398 8.67 -1.88 -16.58
C GLU A 398 9.68 -1.12 -17.47
N ALA A 399 10.42 -0.16 -16.90
CA ALA A 399 11.45 0.55 -17.65
C ALA A 399 12.60 -0.38 -18.08
N LEU A 400 13.05 -1.27 -17.20
CA LEU A 400 14.03 -2.31 -17.58
C LEU A 400 13.50 -3.23 -18.68
N HIS A 401 12.23 -3.65 -18.59
CA HIS A 401 11.59 -4.50 -19.60
C HIS A 401 11.53 -3.83 -20.98
N ASP A 402 11.26 -2.52 -21.01
CA ASP A 402 11.30 -1.71 -22.22
C ASP A 402 12.73 -1.46 -22.77
N GLY A 403 13.78 -1.86 -22.04
CA GLY A 403 15.18 -1.73 -22.45
C GLY A 403 15.87 -0.44 -22.01
N VAL A 404 15.33 0.27 -21.01
CA VAL A 404 15.97 1.47 -20.44
C VAL A 404 17.24 1.08 -19.68
N GLU A 405 18.35 1.78 -19.97
CA GLU A 405 19.60 1.62 -19.23
C GLU A 405 19.64 2.53 -18.00
N PHE A 406 20.36 2.11 -16.96
CA PHE A 406 20.50 2.88 -15.72
C PHE A 406 21.96 3.13 -15.39
N ARG A 407 22.29 4.39 -15.07
CA ARG A 407 23.57 4.82 -14.52
C ARG A 407 23.36 5.44 -13.15
N PHE A 408 23.61 4.63 -12.13
CA PHE A 408 23.58 5.02 -10.73
C PHE A 408 24.85 5.75 -10.33
N LEU A 409 24.77 6.49 -9.22
CA LEU A 409 25.89 7.26 -8.67
C LEU A 409 26.51 8.22 -9.70
N ASN A 410 25.69 8.82 -10.56
CA ASN A 410 26.12 9.83 -11.50
C ASN A 410 25.20 11.06 -11.47
N ASN A 411 25.80 12.25 -11.55
CA ASN A 411 25.07 13.52 -11.61
C ASN A 411 25.60 14.37 -12.78
N PRO A 412 24.75 14.87 -13.68
CA PRO A 412 25.22 15.67 -14.81
C PRO A 412 25.64 17.07 -14.38
N GLU A 413 26.76 17.56 -14.92
CA GLU A 413 27.33 18.88 -14.64
C GLU A 413 27.40 19.79 -15.87
N ARG A 414 27.66 19.21 -17.05
CA ARG A 414 27.89 19.97 -18.30
C ARG A 414 27.36 19.22 -19.52
N PHE A 415 26.70 19.92 -20.44
CA PHE A 415 26.26 19.38 -21.73
C PHE A 415 26.63 20.32 -22.89
N ASP A 416 27.55 19.88 -23.74
CA ASP A 416 28.17 20.69 -24.79
C ASP A 416 27.51 20.51 -26.16
N ALA A 417 27.63 21.51 -27.03
CA ALA A 417 27.03 21.51 -28.37
C ALA A 417 27.49 20.34 -29.27
N ASP A 418 28.64 19.73 -28.98
CA ASP A 418 29.14 18.54 -29.67
C ASP A 418 28.46 17.24 -29.21
N GLY A 419 27.53 17.28 -28.24
CA GLY A 419 26.85 16.11 -27.69
C GLY A 419 27.56 15.50 -26.48
N THR A 420 28.67 16.08 -26.00
CA THR A 420 29.38 15.58 -24.81
C THR A 420 28.65 15.97 -23.53
N LEU A 421 28.11 14.97 -22.82
CA LEU A 421 27.56 15.09 -21.47
C LEU A 421 28.59 14.64 -20.44
N THR A 422 29.01 15.57 -19.57
CA THR A 422 29.93 15.28 -18.45
C THR A 422 29.12 14.99 -17.19
N LEU A 423 29.39 13.83 -16.58
CA LEU A 423 28.78 13.34 -15.36
C LEU A 423 29.82 13.29 -14.22
N ARG A 424 29.48 13.88 -13.08
CA ARG A 424 30.17 13.67 -11.80
C ARG A 424 29.88 12.27 -11.30
N VAL A 425 30.92 11.54 -10.91
CA VAL A 425 30.76 10.30 -10.16
C VAL A 425 30.43 10.67 -8.71
N MET A 426 29.40 10.01 -8.16
CA MET A 426 28.90 10.22 -6.82
C MET A 426 29.26 9.04 -5.92
N SER A 427 29.26 9.27 -4.63
CA SER A 427 29.29 8.24 -3.58
C SER A 427 28.12 8.46 -2.62
N LEU A 428 27.78 7.43 -1.85
CA LEU A 428 26.74 7.55 -0.81
C LEU A 428 27.39 7.99 0.50
N GLY A 429 26.96 9.13 1.02
CA GLY A 429 27.28 9.60 2.36
C GLY A 429 26.28 9.10 3.40
N GLU A 430 26.18 9.86 4.49
CA GLU A 430 25.27 9.58 5.59
C GLU A 430 23.78 9.67 5.18
N PRO A 431 22.90 8.88 5.81
CA PRO A 431 21.45 9.04 5.73
C PRO A 431 20.98 10.46 6.07
N ASP A 432 19.93 10.94 5.39
CA ASP A 432 19.17 12.11 5.82
C ASP A 432 18.18 11.77 6.94
N GLU A 433 17.39 12.76 7.39
CA GLU A 433 16.39 12.59 8.46
C GLU A 433 15.33 11.52 8.13
N LYS A 434 15.15 11.18 6.85
CA LYS A 434 14.23 10.14 6.37
C LYS A 434 14.93 8.79 6.16
N GLY A 435 16.18 8.66 6.61
CA GLY A 435 17.00 7.46 6.43
C GLY A 435 17.60 7.31 5.03
N ARG A 436 17.37 8.25 4.10
CA ARG A 436 17.83 8.14 2.72
C ARG A 436 19.24 8.69 2.58
N ARG A 437 20.18 7.88 2.07
CA ARG A 437 21.58 8.27 1.94
C ARG A 437 21.78 9.49 1.03
N ARG A 438 22.61 10.44 1.47
CA ARG A 438 22.92 11.65 0.71
C ARG A 438 23.95 11.36 -0.39
N PRO A 439 23.80 11.93 -1.60
CA PRO A 439 24.82 11.81 -2.63
C PRO A 439 25.97 12.79 -2.34
N VAL A 440 27.20 12.32 -2.44
CA VAL A 440 28.42 13.11 -2.21
C VAL A 440 29.27 13.08 -3.47
N GLU A 441 29.65 14.26 -3.97
CA GLU A 441 30.48 14.40 -5.16
C GLU A 441 31.87 13.80 -4.93
N THR A 442 32.38 13.09 -5.93
CA THR A 442 33.77 12.62 -5.95
C THR A 442 34.62 13.48 -6.89
N ASN A 443 35.94 13.32 -6.88
CA ASN A 443 36.82 14.04 -7.81
C ASN A 443 36.76 13.49 -9.24
N GLU A 444 36.06 12.37 -9.48
CA GLU A 444 36.00 11.69 -10.76
C GLU A 444 34.84 12.20 -11.62
N THR A 445 35.09 12.30 -12.93
CA THR A 445 34.07 12.56 -13.94
C THR A 445 34.14 11.51 -15.04
N VAL A 446 33.00 11.25 -15.66
CA VAL A 446 32.88 10.39 -16.84
C VAL A 446 32.07 11.12 -17.90
N THR A 447 32.35 10.81 -19.17
CA THR A 447 31.64 11.43 -20.30
C THR A 447 30.73 10.42 -21.01
N LEU A 448 29.68 10.95 -21.62
CA LEU A 448 28.75 10.26 -22.49
C LEU A 448 28.49 11.12 -23.73
N HIS A 449 28.43 10.50 -24.90
CA HIS A 449 27.96 11.17 -26.10
C HIS A 449 26.46 10.91 -26.28
N VAL A 450 25.67 11.98 -26.30
CA VAL A 450 24.20 11.94 -26.28
C VAL A 450 23.65 13.04 -27.19
N ASP A 451 22.44 12.84 -27.70
CA ASP A 451 21.79 13.79 -28.60
C ASP A 451 20.84 14.74 -27.86
N SER A 452 20.21 14.26 -26.78
CA SER A 452 19.27 15.04 -25.97
C SER A 452 19.29 14.65 -24.50
N LEU A 453 18.86 15.60 -23.67
CA LEU A 453 18.74 15.41 -22.23
C LEU A 453 17.33 15.81 -21.77
N ILE A 454 16.70 14.99 -20.93
CA ILE A 454 15.39 15.25 -20.33
C ILE A 454 15.57 15.39 -18.81
N THR A 455 15.16 16.53 -18.22
CA THR A 455 15.25 16.77 -16.77
C THR A 455 13.95 16.38 -16.07
N ALA A 456 14.01 15.38 -15.19
CA ALA A 456 12.89 14.83 -14.41
C ALA A 456 13.23 14.82 -12.91
N ILE A 457 13.59 16.00 -12.37
CA ILE A 457 14.08 16.17 -10.99
C ILE A 457 13.01 16.63 -9.97
N GLY A 458 11.73 16.58 -10.36
CA GLY A 458 10.58 16.92 -9.53
C GLY A 458 9.95 18.27 -9.84
N GLU A 459 8.68 18.39 -9.48
CA GLU A 459 7.84 19.58 -9.65
C GLU A 459 7.59 20.26 -8.30
N GLN A 460 7.29 21.55 -8.34
CA GLN A 460 7.00 22.36 -7.16
C GLN A 460 5.70 23.14 -7.34
N GLN A 461 5.13 23.57 -6.22
CA GLN A 461 4.01 24.51 -6.20
C GLN A 461 4.44 25.84 -6.84
N ASP A 462 3.52 26.44 -7.61
CA ASP A 462 3.71 27.80 -8.09
C ASP A 462 3.21 28.81 -7.05
N THR A 463 4.10 29.20 -6.15
CA THR A 463 3.82 30.11 -5.04
C THR A 463 3.46 31.52 -5.51
N GLU A 464 3.97 31.94 -6.67
CA GLU A 464 3.63 33.22 -7.29
C GLU A 464 2.17 33.22 -7.75
N ALA A 465 1.75 32.15 -8.43
CA ALA A 465 0.36 31.96 -8.83
C ALA A 465 -0.59 31.84 -7.62
N LEU A 466 -0.19 31.11 -6.58
CA LEU A 466 -0.98 30.99 -5.34
C LEU A 466 -1.20 32.35 -4.66
N ASN A 467 -0.13 33.15 -4.54
CA ASN A 467 -0.22 34.50 -3.99
C ASN A 467 -1.10 35.41 -4.86
N ALA A 468 -1.00 35.32 -6.19
CA ALA A 468 -1.85 36.07 -7.12
C ALA A 468 -3.34 35.68 -7.02
N MET A 469 -3.65 34.41 -6.73
CA MET A 469 -5.00 33.93 -6.46
C MET A 469 -5.57 34.41 -5.10
N GLY A 470 -4.72 35.02 -4.26
CA GLY A 470 -5.07 35.50 -2.92
C GLY A 470 -4.90 34.45 -1.81
N VAL A 471 -4.16 33.37 -2.05
CA VAL A 471 -3.95 32.30 -1.07
C VAL A 471 -2.85 32.68 -0.08
N PRO A 472 -3.10 32.61 1.25
CA PRO A 472 -2.09 32.88 2.26
C PRO A 472 -0.95 31.86 2.23
N LEU A 473 0.29 32.35 2.24
CA LEU A 473 1.50 31.55 2.36
C LEU A 473 2.10 31.67 3.78
N ASP A 474 2.82 30.65 4.20
CA ASP A 474 3.61 30.64 5.43
C ASP A 474 4.91 31.46 5.27
N LYS A 475 5.66 31.58 6.37
CA LYS A 475 6.93 32.32 6.40
C LYS A 475 8.03 31.77 5.47
N ASN A 476 7.88 30.53 4.99
CA ASN A 476 8.80 29.86 4.10
C ASN A 476 8.31 29.90 2.64
N GLY A 477 7.20 30.56 2.36
CA GLY A 477 6.57 30.63 1.05
C GLY A 477 5.77 29.39 0.67
N TRP A 478 5.47 28.49 1.62
CA TRP A 478 4.63 27.32 1.38
C TRP A 478 3.15 27.63 1.66
N PRO A 479 2.21 26.90 1.05
CA PRO A 479 0.79 27.04 1.38
C PRO A 479 0.53 26.80 2.87
N ASP A 480 -0.17 27.73 3.53
CA ASP A 480 -0.55 27.57 4.94
C ASP A 480 -1.96 26.98 5.04
N VAL A 481 -2.02 25.67 5.30
CA VAL A 481 -3.26 24.88 5.37
C VAL A 481 -3.27 23.93 6.56
N ASP A 482 -4.47 23.66 7.07
CA ASP A 482 -4.67 22.68 8.13
C ASP A 482 -4.57 21.22 7.62
N HIS A 483 -4.77 20.25 8.53
CA HIS A 483 -4.73 18.83 8.20
C HIS A 483 -5.79 18.38 7.15
N ASN A 484 -6.92 19.08 7.09
CA ASN A 484 -8.00 18.86 6.12
C ASN A 484 -7.79 19.61 4.80
N GLY A 485 -6.81 20.51 4.76
CA GLY A 485 -6.49 21.35 3.61
C GLY A 485 -7.18 22.69 3.60
N GLU A 486 -7.85 23.10 4.68
CA GLU A 486 -8.43 24.44 4.77
C GLU A 486 -7.33 25.50 4.95
N THR A 487 -7.41 26.58 4.18
CA THR A 487 -6.51 27.72 4.28
C THR A 487 -6.91 28.65 5.42
N ARG A 488 -6.14 29.72 5.67
CA ARG A 488 -6.59 30.81 6.57
C ARG A 488 -7.81 31.58 6.07
N LEU A 489 -8.18 31.45 4.79
CA LEU A 489 -9.42 32.00 4.27
C LEU A 489 -10.55 30.99 4.52
N THR A 490 -11.56 31.42 5.27
CA THR A 490 -12.73 30.58 5.60
C THR A 490 -13.37 30.02 4.32
N ASP A 491 -13.67 28.72 4.34
CA ASP A 491 -14.34 27.99 3.25
C ASP A 491 -13.51 27.88 1.96
N VAL A 492 -12.20 28.09 2.07
CA VAL A 492 -11.24 27.93 0.97
C VAL A 492 -10.27 26.79 1.31
N PHE A 493 -10.22 25.77 0.46
CA PHE A 493 -9.41 24.57 0.65
C PHE A 493 -8.37 24.41 -0.45
N MET A 494 -7.27 23.73 -0.15
CA MET A 494 -6.27 23.26 -1.11
C MET A 494 -6.20 21.74 -1.11
N ILE A 495 -6.31 21.16 -2.30
CA ILE A 495 -6.40 19.72 -2.51
C ILE A 495 -5.49 19.29 -3.66
N GLY A 496 -5.00 18.06 -3.61
CA GLY A 496 -4.06 17.49 -4.55
C GLY A 496 -2.63 17.93 -4.28
N ASP A 497 -1.78 17.81 -5.30
CA ASP A 497 -0.34 18.06 -5.17
C ASP A 497 -0.02 19.50 -4.73
N VAL A 498 -0.89 20.47 -5.04
CA VAL A 498 -0.70 21.87 -4.60
C VAL A 498 -0.62 21.99 -3.07
N GLN A 499 -1.25 21.07 -2.33
CA GLN A 499 -1.29 21.10 -0.86
C GLN A 499 0.07 20.77 -0.24
N ARG A 500 0.78 19.75 -0.73
CA ARG A 500 1.96 19.17 -0.06
C ARG A 500 3.15 18.87 -0.97
N GLY A 501 3.00 19.12 -2.27
CA GLY A 501 3.95 18.74 -3.32
C GLY A 501 3.46 17.49 -4.09
N PRO A 502 4.22 17.09 -5.13
CA PRO A 502 3.87 15.96 -5.99
C PRO A 502 3.68 14.67 -5.19
N SER A 503 2.57 13.98 -5.43
CA SER A 503 2.18 12.74 -4.75
C SER A 503 1.56 11.74 -5.71
N SER A 504 1.05 10.61 -5.19
CA SER A 504 0.30 9.66 -6.02
C SER A 504 -1.12 10.16 -6.32
N ILE A 505 -1.70 9.68 -7.42
CA ILE A 505 -3.06 10.07 -7.83
C ILE A 505 -4.08 9.78 -6.73
N VAL A 506 -3.98 8.62 -6.09
CA VAL A 506 -4.90 8.25 -5.01
C VAL A 506 -4.68 9.09 -3.75
N ALA A 507 -3.44 9.53 -3.47
CA ALA A 507 -3.15 10.45 -2.38
C ALA A 507 -3.80 11.82 -2.65
N ALA A 508 -3.71 12.33 -3.88
CA ALA A 508 -4.39 13.55 -4.31
C ALA A 508 -5.92 13.44 -4.14
N VAL A 509 -6.53 12.33 -4.57
CA VAL A 509 -7.96 12.07 -4.30
C VAL A 509 -8.25 11.99 -2.79
N GLY A 510 -7.35 11.42 -1.99
CA GLY A 510 -7.47 11.35 -0.53
C GLY A 510 -7.50 12.72 0.15
N THR A 511 -6.76 13.70 -0.37
CA THR A 511 -6.85 15.09 0.11
C THR A 511 -8.20 15.72 -0.25
N ALA A 512 -8.71 15.47 -1.45
CA ALA A 512 -10.02 15.94 -1.88
C ALA A 512 -11.13 15.36 -0.99
N ARG A 513 -11.04 14.06 -0.67
CA ARG A 513 -11.94 13.39 0.27
C ARG A 513 -12.03 14.13 1.60
N ARG A 514 -10.89 14.40 2.26
CA ARG A 514 -10.87 15.12 3.55
C ARG A 514 -11.54 16.49 3.46
N ALA A 515 -11.20 17.29 2.46
CA ALA A 515 -11.83 18.59 2.26
C ALA A 515 -13.35 18.47 2.03
N THR A 516 -13.78 17.54 1.18
CA THR A 516 -15.21 17.31 0.94
C THR A 516 -15.94 16.82 2.19
N ASP A 517 -15.37 15.89 2.96
CA ASP A 517 -15.99 15.39 4.19
C ASP A 517 -16.15 16.52 5.24
N THR A 518 -15.18 17.44 5.32
CA THR A 518 -15.31 18.66 6.14
C THR A 518 -16.47 19.55 5.68
N ILE A 519 -16.60 19.79 4.38
CA ILE A 519 -17.70 20.60 3.81
C ILE A 519 -19.05 19.92 4.08
N LEU A 520 -19.16 18.61 3.82
CA LEU A 520 -20.40 17.85 4.05
C LEU A 520 -20.81 17.88 5.53
N SER A 521 -19.84 17.77 6.44
CA SER A 521 -20.10 17.90 7.88
C SER A 521 -20.66 19.28 8.25
N ARG A 522 -20.10 20.37 7.71
CA ARG A 522 -20.60 21.75 7.91
C ARG A 522 -22.02 21.93 7.39
N GLU A 523 -22.34 21.27 6.29
CA GLU A 523 -23.65 21.28 5.64
C GLU A 523 -24.67 20.33 6.29
N ASN A 524 -24.31 19.72 7.43
CA ASN A 524 -25.10 18.71 8.13
C ASN A 524 -25.50 17.53 7.23
N ILE A 525 -24.60 17.14 6.32
CA ILE A 525 -24.75 15.97 5.46
C ILE A 525 -23.94 14.85 6.08
N ARG A 526 -24.63 13.77 6.47
CA ARG A 526 -23.97 12.58 7.02
C ARG A 526 -23.00 12.01 5.99
N SER A 527 -21.73 11.94 6.35
CA SER A 527 -20.76 11.13 5.61
C SER A 527 -20.87 9.68 6.08
N HIS A 528 -20.95 8.75 5.14
CA HIS A 528 -20.91 7.31 5.41
C HIS A 528 -19.46 6.82 5.58
N GLN A 529 -18.53 7.70 6.01
CA GLN A 529 -17.10 7.41 6.03
C GLN A 529 -16.67 6.29 6.96
N ASN A 530 -17.35 6.17 8.08
CA ASN A 530 -16.98 5.24 9.14
C ASN A 530 -18.01 4.11 9.29
N ASP A 531 -18.94 4.00 8.35
CA ASP A 531 -19.92 2.92 8.36
C ASP A 531 -19.19 1.60 8.12
N LYS A 532 -19.18 0.71 9.13
CA LYS A 532 -18.70 -0.66 8.98
C LYS A 532 -19.79 -1.50 8.35
N TYR A 533 -19.45 -2.23 7.29
CA TYR A 533 -20.30 -3.28 6.73
C TYR A 533 -20.12 -4.55 7.56
N TRP A 534 -21.22 -5.06 8.10
CA TRP A 534 -21.23 -6.26 8.92
C TRP A 534 -21.51 -7.47 8.04
N ASN A 535 -20.57 -8.41 8.06
CA ASN A 535 -20.59 -9.60 7.22
C ASN A 535 -21.42 -10.70 7.86
N ASN A 536 -22.36 -11.28 7.11
CA ASN A 536 -23.05 -12.51 7.48
C ASN A 536 -22.24 -13.73 7.00
N VAL A 537 -20.95 -13.74 7.32
CA VAL A 537 -19.99 -14.77 6.89
C VAL A 537 -19.55 -15.56 8.11
N ASN A 538 -19.35 -16.87 7.93
CA ASN A 538 -18.89 -17.75 8.99
C ASN A 538 -17.43 -17.44 9.35
N PRO A 539 -17.10 -16.99 10.59
CA PRO A 539 -15.72 -16.71 10.98
C PRO A 539 -14.79 -17.90 10.83
N ALA A 540 -15.30 -19.14 10.95
CA ALA A 540 -14.50 -20.35 10.79
C ALA A 540 -13.99 -20.53 9.35
N GLU A 541 -14.79 -20.19 8.35
CA GLU A 541 -14.40 -20.27 6.93
C GLU A 541 -13.29 -19.25 6.63
N ILE A 542 -13.44 -18.02 7.12
CA ILE A 542 -12.41 -16.98 6.99
C ILE A 542 -11.11 -17.43 7.69
N TYR A 543 -11.23 -18.03 8.87
CA TYR A 543 -10.08 -18.49 9.64
C TYR A 543 -9.34 -19.64 8.95
N GLN A 544 -10.04 -20.55 8.27
CA GLN A 544 -9.43 -21.65 7.52
C GLN A 544 -8.49 -21.16 6.39
N ARG A 545 -8.84 -20.06 5.70
CA ARG A 545 -8.02 -19.46 4.62
C ARG A 545 -6.60 -19.09 5.05
N LYS A 546 -6.34 -18.96 6.36
CA LYS A 546 -5.01 -18.69 6.92
C LYS A 546 -4.08 -19.89 6.83
N GLY A 547 -4.62 -21.11 6.78
CA GLY A 547 -3.82 -22.30 6.54
C GLY A 547 -3.30 -22.39 5.11
N ASP A 548 -3.99 -21.77 4.16
CA ASP A 548 -3.71 -21.94 2.73
C ASP A 548 -2.59 -21.02 2.24
N ILE A 549 -1.69 -21.58 1.43
CA ILE A 549 -0.58 -20.86 0.77
C ILE A 549 -0.75 -21.06 -0.73
N SER A 550 -0.74 -19.97 -1.48
CA SER A 550 -0.76 -19.98 -2.96
C SER A 550 0.62 -19.60 -3.48
N VAL A 551 1.32 -20.56 -4.08
CA VAL A 551 2.60 -20.29 -4.75
C VAL A 551 2.35 -19.80 -6.17
N THR A 552 1.52 -20.54 -6.92
CA THR A 552 1.12 -20.17 -8.28
C THR A 552 -0.10 -19.26 -8.26
N LEU A 553 0.02 -18.11 -8.91
CA LEU A 553 -1.06 -17.16 -9.07
C LEU A 553 -1.70 -17.31 -10.45
N VAL A 554 -3.04 -17.25 -10.49
CA VAL A 554 -3.80 -17.24 -11.73
C VAL A 554 -3.53 -15.90 -12.45
N ASN A 555 -3.24 -15.97 -13.74
CA ASN A 555 -3.09 -14.77 -14.55
C ASN A 555 -4.42 -14.00 -14.59
N SER A 556 -4.34 -12.69 -14.37
CA SER A 556 -5.49 -11.78 -14.43
C SER A 556 -6.25 -11.78 -15.75
N ASP A 557 -5.66 -12.26 -16.84
CA ASP A 557 -6.33 -12.44 -18.14
C ASP A 557 -7.52 -13.42 -18.05
N ASP A 558 -7.44 -14.44 -17.19
CA ASP A 558 -8.59 -15.27 -16.82
C ASP A 558 -9.34 -14.61 -15.65
N ARG A 559 -10.21 -13.65 -16.01
CA ARG A 559 -10.92 -12.80 -15.04
C ARG A 559 -11.69 -13.59 -13.99
N ASP A 560 -12.32 -14.70 -14.34
CA ASP A 560 -13.16 -15.48 -13.41
C ASP A 560 -12.30 -16.31 -12.46
N ALA A 561 -11.32 -17.05 -12.97
CA ALA A 561 -10.43 -17.84 -12.12
C ALA A 561 -9.55 -16.93 -11.24
N PHE A 562 -9.11 -15.79 -11.76
CA PHE A 562 -8.36 -14.78 -11.01
C PHE A 562 -9.16 -14.22 -9.83
N VAL A 563 -10.40 -13.77 -10.07
CA VAL A 563 -11.28 -13.26 -9.01
C VAL A 563 -11.56 -14.35 -7.96
N ALA A 564 -11.86 -15.57 -8.40
CA ALA A 564 -12.11 -16.68 -7.48
C ALA A 564 -10.90 -16.98 -6.58
N GLN A 565 -9.70 -17.01 -7.14
CA GLN A 565 -8.47 -17.22 -6.38
C GLN A 565 -8.22 -16.08 -5.39
N GLU A 566 -8.28 -14.83 -5.82
CA GLU A 566 -8.03 -13.67 -4.96
C GLU A 566 -9.05 -13.54 -3.82
N ALA A 567 -10.34 -13.81 -4.10
CA ALA A 567 -11.38 -13.82 -3.10
C ALA A 567 -11.17 -14.93 -2.05
N ALA A 568 -10.81 -16.14 -2.49
CA ALA A 568 -10.47 -17.25 -1.59
C ALA A 568 -9.20 -16.98 -0.76
N ARG A 569 -8.27 -16.17 -1.27
CA ARG A 569 -7.05 -15.76 -0.55
C ARG A 569 -7.29 -14.62 0.44
N CYS A 570 -8.34 -13.82 0.28
CA CYS A 570 -8.60 -12.68 1.15
C CYS A 570 -8.93 -13.11 2.58
N LEU A 571 -8.16 -12.57 3.54
CA LEU A 571 -8.23 -12.95 4.96
C LEU A 571 -9.27 -12.14 5.76
N GLU A 572 -9.98 -11.20 5.13
CA GLU A 572 -11.01 -10.35 5.78
C GLU A 572 -10.55 -9.81 7.14
N CYS A 573 -9.37 -9.17 7.18
CA CYS A 573 -8.69 -8.83 8.44
C CYS A 573 -9.42 -7.82 9.32
N ASN A 574 -10.36 -7.06 8.75
CA ASN A 574 -11.31 -6.22 9.47
C ASN A 574 -12.30 -7.06 10.32
N TYR A 575 -12.49 -8.33 10.01
CA TYR A 575 -13.42 -9.24 10.68
C TYR A 575 -12.72 -10.35 11.48
N VAL A 576 -11.63 -10.94 10.97
CA VAL A 576 -10.84 -11.97 11.69
C VAL A 576 -9.34 -11.74 11.50
N CYS A 577 -8.74 -10.87 12.33
CA CYS A 577 -7.30 -10.67 12.30
C CYS A 577 -6.54 -11.82 12.98
N SER A 578 -6.71 -12.01 14.30
CA SER A 578 -6.13 -13.06 15.16
C SER A 578 -4.65 -13.46 14.95
N LYS A 579 -3.83 -12.66 14.24
CA LYS A 579 -2.43 -13.00 13.98
C LYS A 579 -1.65 -13.33 15.25
N CYS A 580 -1.85 -12.55 16.30
CA CYS A 580 -1.20 -12.74 17.60
C CYS A 580 -1.54 -14.07 18.28
N VAL A 581 -2.73 -14.63 18.00
CA VAL A 581 -3.19 -15.96 18.45
C VAL A 581 -2.56 -17.04 17.57
N ASP A 582 -2.55 -16.82 16.26
CA ASP A 582 -2.07 -17.79 15.28
C ASP A 582 -0.58 -18.07 15.43
N VAL A 583 0.21 -17.04 15.71
CA VAL A 583 1.68 -17.13 15.80
C VAL A 583 2.19 -17.47 17.19
N CYS A 584 1.32 -17.52 18.21
CA CYS A 584 1.74 -17.75 19.58
C CYS A 584 2.06 -19.24 19.81
N PRO A 585 3.33 -19.61 20.03
CA PRO A 585 3.69 -21.02 20.22
C PRO A 585 3.09 -21.63 21.48
N ASN A 586 2.92 -20.82 22.53
CA ASN A 586 2.38 -21.28 23.80
C ASN A 586 0.87 -21.10 23.92
N ARG A 587 0.19 -20.60 22.88
CA ARG A 587 -1.24 -20.25 22.92
C ARG A 587 -1.62 -19.28 24.05
N ALA A 588 -0.68 -18.41 24.44
CA ALA A 588 -0.87 -17.37 25.44
C ALA A 588 -1.82 -16.25 24.96
N ASN A 589 -1.92 -15.99 23.66
CA ASN A 589 -2.97 -15.11 23.15
C ASN A 589 -4.17 -15.95 22.71
N VAL A 590 -5.37 -15.55 23.10
CA VAL A 590 -6.64 -16.20 22.73
C VAL A 590 -7.64 -15.18 22.19
N SER A 591 -8.51 -15.60 21.28
CA SER A 591 -9.64 -14.78 20.80
C SER A 591 -10.93 -15.33 21.40
N ILE A 592 -11.68 -14.47 22.10
CA ILE A 592 -12.96 -14.83 22.74
C ILE A 592 -14.08 -13.94 22.22
N ALA A 593 -15.28 -14.49 22.07
CA ALA A 593 -16.45 -13.71 21.67
C ALA A 593 -16.99 -12.92 22.87
N VAL A 594 -17.05 -11.60 22.77
CA VAL A 594 -17.54 -10.73 23.86
C VAL A 594 -18.62 -9.79 23.29
N PRO A 595 -19.87 -9.86 23.77
CA PRO A 595 -20.93 -8.96 23.31
C PRO A 595 -20.65 -7.49 23.60
N GLY A 596 -21.24 -6.60 22.81
CA GLY A 596 -21.21 -5.15 23.04
C GLY A 596 -19.99 -4.41 22.48
N PHE A 597 -19.00 -5.12 21.93
CA PHE A 597 -17.84 -4.54 21.24
C PHE A 597 -18.05 -4.40 19.73
N GLN A 598 -17.25 -3.53 19.08
CA GLN A 598 -17.30 -3.35 17.62
C GLN A 598 -16.69 -4.51 16.84
N ASN A 599 -15.85 -5.31 17.48
CA ASN A 599 -15.39 -6.57 16.92
C ASN A 599 -15.99 -7.70 17.75
N ARG A 600 -16.57 -8.68 17.07
CA ARG A 600 -17.18 -9.85 17.71
C ARG A 600 -16.21 -10.56 18.66
N PHE A 601 -14.94 -10.61 18.28
CA PHE A 601 -13.89 -11.28 19.05
C PHE A 601 -12.90 -10.27 19.63
N GLN A 602 -12.59 -10.43 20.91
CA GLN A 602 -11.56 -9.69 21.61
C GLN A 602 -10.36 -10.60 21.88
N THR A 603 -9.16 -10.01 21.85
CA THR A 603 -7.93 -10.75 22.14
C THR A 603 -7.56 -10.58 23.60
N LEU A 604 -7.44 -11.69 24.32
CA LEU A 604 -6.88 -11.74 25.67
C LEU A 604 -5.49 -12.36 25.65
N HIS A 605 -4.64 -11.91 26.56
CA HIS A 605 -3.35 -12.46 26.85
C HIS A 605 -3.42 -13.26 28.17
N LEU A 606 -2.91 -14.49 28.18
CA LEU A 606 -2.88 -15.39 29.32
C LEU A 606 -1.44 -15.44 29.85
N ASP A 607 -1.22 -14.78 30.98
CA ASP A 607 0.13 -14.56 31.53
C ASP A 607 0.87 -15.88 31.78
N ALA A 608 0.19 -16.86 32.40
CA ALA A 608 0.75 -18.15 32.78
C ALA A 608 1.30 -18.99 31.62
N TYR A 609 0.93 -18.67 30.38
CA TYR A 609 1.38 -19.39 29.17
C TYR A 609 2.47 -18.62 28.43
N CYS A 610 2.68 -17.33 28.74
CA CYS A 610 3.58 -16.49 27.99
C CYS A 610 5.04 -16.69 28.44
N ASN A 611 5.95 -16.76 27.46
CA ASN A 611 7.39 -16.72 27.70
C ASN A 611 8.06 -15.49 27.08
N GLU A 612 7.24 -14.49 26.70
CA GLU A 612 7.68 -13.23 26.10
C GLU A 612 8.57 -13.38 24.85
N CYS A 613 8.40 -14.45 24.06
CA CYS A 613 9.19 -14.66 22.83
C CYS A 613 9.06 -13.54 21.77
N GLY A 614 8.07 -12.64 21.91
CA GLY A 614 7.88 -11.49 21.03
C GLY A 614 7.26 -11.78 19.67
N ASN A 615 6.98 -13.05 19.33
CA ASN A 615 6.48 -13.41 17.99
C ASN A 615 5.15 -12.74 17.64
N CYS A 616 4.26 -12.55 18.62
CA CYS A 616 3.00 -11.83 18.41
C CYS A 616 3.19 -10.34 18.12
N ALA A 617 4.27 -9.71 18.60
CA ALA A 617 4.60 -8.33 18.28
C ALA A 617 5.12 -8.19 16.84
N GLN A 618 5.94 -9.15 16.39
CA GLN A 618 6.52 -9.15 15.04
C GLN A 618 5.47 -9.12 13.93
N PHE A 619 4.32 -9.78 14.13
CA PHE A 619 3.25 -9.88 13.15
C PHE A 619 2.04 -8.99 13.44
N CYS A 620 2.06 -8.25 14.56
CA CYS A 620 0.99 -7.32 14.89
C CYS A 620 1.00 -6.18 13.85
N PRO A 621 -0.12 -5.89 13.18
CA PRO A 621 -0.16 -4.77 12.25
C PRO A 621 -0.19 -3.42 12.96
N TRP A 622 -0.48 -3.35 14.26
CA TRP A 622 -0.44 -2.11 15.02
C TRP A 622 0.94 -1.86 15.61
N ASN A 623 1.23 -0.60 15.95
CA ASN A 623 2.36 -0.29 16.81
C ASN A 623 2.09 -0.81 18.23
N GLY A 624 2.50 -2.04 18.52
CA GLY A 624 2.27 -2.63 19.82
C GLY A 624 2.72 -4.08 19.94
N LYS A 625 2.70 -4.56 21.17
CA LYS A 625 3.14 -5.87 21.62
C LYS A 625 1.95 -6.57 22.26
N PRO A 626 1.23 -7.46 21.54
CA PRO A 626 0.03 -8.09 22.08
C PRO A 626 0.23 -8.78 23.43
N TYR A 627 1.39 -9.38 23.70
CA TYR A 627 1.71 -10.00 25.00
C TYR A 627 1.86 -9.01 26.16
N LYS A 628 1.96 -7.71 25.87
CA LYS A 628 2.16 -6.63 26.84
C LYS A 628 0.96 -5.67 26.90
N ASP A 629 0.42 -5.31 25.75
CA ASP A 629 -0.53 -4.21 25.63
C ASP A 629 -1.99 -4.69 25.60
N LYS A 630 -2.23 -6.00 25.40
CA LYS A 630 -3.58 -6.57 25.52
C LYS A 630 -3.95 -6.89 26.96
N ILE A 631 -5.27 -6.96 27.19
CA ILE A 631 -5.86 -7.37 28.46
C ILE A 631 -5.24 -8.70 28.88
N THR A 632 -4.49 -8.66 29.97
CA THR A 632 -3.80 -9.81 30.54
C THR A 632 -4.63 -10.42 31.66
N VAL A 633 -4.89 -11.72 31.54
CA VAL A 633 -5.48 -12.53 32.60
C VAL A 633 -4.33 -13.12 33.41
N PHE A 634 -4.20 -12.65 34.65
CA PHE A 634 -3.18 -13.12 35.57
C PHE A 634 -3.68 -14.33 36.35
N SER A 635 -2.78 -15.28 36.60
CA SER A 635 -3.09 -16.49 37.38
C SER A 635 -2.56 -16.43 38.81
N LEU A 636 -1.50 -15.66 39.07
CA LEU A 636 -0.87 -15.51 40.38
C LEU A 636 -0.80 -14.04 40.79
N SER A 637 -0.97 -13.77 42.09
CA SER A 637 -0.78 -12.41 42.65
C SER A 637 0.61 -11.87 42.34
N GLN A 638 1.65 -12.70 42.46
CA GLN A 638 3.03 -12.28 42.22
C GLN A 638 3.24 -11.80 40.78
N ASP A 639 2.62 -12.47 39.80
CA ASP A 639 2.74 -12.07 38.39
C ASP A 639 1.98 -10.78 38.12
N PHE A 640 0.78 -10.65 38.71
CA PHE A 640 0.05 -9.37 38.69
C PHE A 640 0.91 -8.26 39.29
N ASP A 641 1.51 -8.46 40.46
CA ASP A 641 2.29 -7.44 41.16
C ASP A 641 3.56 -7.03 40.40
N ASN A 642 4.21 -7.96 39.71
CA ASN A 642 5.46 -7.71 38.97
C ASN A 642 5.26 -7.25 37.53
N SER A 643 4.06 -7.36 36.99
CA SER A 643 3.74 -6.94 35.62
C SER A 643 3.28 -5.49 35.54
N SER A 644 3.45 -4.88 34.37
CA SER A 644 2.88 -3.56 34.02
C SER A 644 1.69 -3.67 33.08
N ASN A 645 1.32 -4.88 32.64
CA ASN A 645 0.29 -5.06 31.63
C ASN A 645 -1.08 -4.61 32.15
N PRO A 646 -1.93 -4.04 31.28
CA PRO A 646 -3.34 -3.86 31.59
C PRO A 646 -4.00 -5.24 31.69
N GLY A 647 -4.88 -5.45 32.66
CA GLY A 647 -5.42 -6.77 32.91
C GLY A 647 -6.08 -6.94 34.27
N PHE A 648 -6.39 -8.18 34.62
CA PHE A 648 -7.02 -8.50 35.89
C PHE A 648 -6.61 -9.86 36.45
N LEU A 649 -6.71 -9.96 37.78
CA LEU A 649 -6.57 -11.19 38.56
C LEU A 649 -7.88 -11.40 39.34
N VAL A 650 -8.44 -12.60 39.27
CA VAL A 650 -9.65 -12.98 40.00
C VAL A 650 -9.26 -13.85 41.20
N GLU A 651 -9.66 -13.43 42.39
CA GLU A 651 -9.44 -14.10 43.69
C GLU A 651 -10.80 -14.26 44.39
N ASP A 652 -11.46 -15.40 44.18
CA ASP A 652 -12.84 -15.64 44.61
C ASP A 652 -13.82 -14.58 44.06
N CYS A 653 -14.46 -13.79 44.93
CA CYS A 653 -15.35 -12.69 44.54
C CYS A 653 -14.60 -11.37 44.32
N ARG A 654 -13.30 -11.31 44.59
CA ARG A 654 -12.48 -10.10 44.49
C ARG A 654 -11.73 -10.08 43.17
N VAL A 655 -11.79 -8.97 42.45
CA VAL A 655 -11.06 -8.79 41.18
C VAL A 655 -10.11 -7.61 41.32
N ARG A 656 -8.82 -7.88 41.13
CA ARG A 656 -7.78 -6.85 41.07
C ARG A 656 -7.60 -6.49 39.61
N VAL A 657 -7.83 -5.22 39.26
CA VAL A 657 -7.76 -4.73 37.88
C VAL A 657 -6.62 -3.73 37.76
N ARG A 658 -5.86 -3.79 36.66
CA ARG A 658 -4.85 -2.79 36.29
C ARG A 658 -5.16 -2.22 34.91
N LEU A 659 -5.06 -0.89 34.80
CA LEU A 659 -5.19 -0.12 33.57
C LEU A 659 -4.43 1.20 33.75
N ASN A 660 -3.70 1.66 32.74
CA ASN A 660 -2.95 2.93 32.78
C ASN A 660 -2.06 3.12 34.02
N ASN A 661 -1.38 2.05 34.45
CA ASN A 661 -0.54 2.00 35.66
C ASN A 661 -1.28 2.28 36.99
N GLN A 662 -2.61 2.30 36.97
CA GLN A 662 -3.45 2.38 38.17
C GLN A 662 -4.02 0.99 38.48
N SER A 663 -4.34 0.75 39.75
CA SER A 663 -4.88 -0.53 40.20
C SER A 663 -6.11 -0.33 41.06
N TRP A 664 -7.12 -1.16 40.82
CA TRP A 664 -8.39 -1.15 41.52
C TRP A 664 -8.68 -2.52 42.10
N VAL A 665 -9.54 -2.52 43.10
CA VAL A 665 -10.10 -3.73 43.70
C VAL A 665 -11.60 -3.63 43.57
N LEU A 666 -12.18 -4.52 42.77
CA LEU A 666 -13.62 -4.63 42.56
C LEU A 666 -14.11 -5.93 43.20
N ASN A 667 -15.41 -5.99 43.45
CA ASN A 667 -16.06 -7.23 43.89
C ASN A 667 -17.16 -7.60 42.91
N ILE A 668 -17.21 -8.89 42.59
CA ILE A 668 -18.29 -9.52 41.84
C ILE A 668 -19.35 -9.96 42.87
N ASP A 669 -20.62 -9.62 42.61
CA ASP A 669 -21.73 -10.06 43.44
C ASP A 669 -22.19 -11.49 43.13
N SER A 670 -23.25 -11.96 43.80
CA SER A 670 -23.81 -13.29 43.59
C SER A 670 -24.42 -13.52 42.21
N GLU A 671 -24.68 -12.46 41.44
CA GLU A 671 -25.20 -12.51 40.07
C GLU A 671 -24.09 -12.41 39.02
N GLY A 672 -22.82 -12.35 39.45
CA GLY A 672 -21.68 -12.23 38.53
C GLY A 672 -21.45 -10.80 38.05
N GLN A 673 -22.03 -9.78 38.70
CA GLN A 673 -21.94 -8.38 38.28
C GLN A 673 -20.97 -7.58 39.16
N PHE A 674 -20.30 -6.60 38.55
CA PHE A 674 -19.47 -5.64 39.29
C PHE A 674 -20.32 -4.53 39.90
N ASN A 675 -20.05 -4.20 41.16
CA ASN A 675 -20.63 -3.03 41.82
C ASN A 675 -19.70 -1.82 41.73
N ASN A 676 -20.24 -0.64 41.41
CA ASN A 676 -19.51 0.64 41.38
C ASN A 676 -18.25 0.65 40.48
N VAL A 677 -18.39 0.21 39.22
CA VAL A 677 -17.28 0.22 38.24
C VAL A 677 -16.87 1.66 37.92
N PRO A 678 -15.59 2.04 38.09
CA PRO A 678 -15.07 3.32 37.62
C PRO A 678 -15.29 3.46 36.11
N PRO A 679 -15.68 4.65 35.59
CA PRO A 679 -15.97 4.83 34.16
C PRO A 679 -14.82 4.40 33.23
N GLU A 680 -13.58 4.54 33.68
CA GLU A 680 -12.36 4.15 32.96
C GLU A 680 -12.22 2.63 32.77
N LEU A 681 -12.85 1.83 33.64
CA LEU A 681 -12.81 0.37 33.60
C LEU A 681 -13.99 -0.26 32.86
N ASN A 682 -14.92 0.54 32.32
CA ASN A 682 -16.15 0.03 31.70
C ASN A 682 -15.90 -1.05 30.64
N ASP A 683 -14.90 -0.89 29.79
CA ASP A 683 -14.57 -1.88 28.76
C ASP A 683 -13.81 -3.09 29.32
N MET A 684 -13.02 -2.91 30.39
CA MET A 684 -12.28 -4.00 31.05
C MET A 684 -13.20 -4.90 31.88
N CYS A 685 -14.23 -4.32 32.48
CA CYS A 685 -15.19 -4.99 33.35
C CYS A 685 -16.41 -5.55 32.61
N ARG A 686 -16.52 -5.30 31.30
CA ARG A 686 -17.50 -5.94 30.43
C ARG A 686 -17.01 -7.33 30.03
#